data_AF-A0A918G2W6-F1
#
_entry.id   AF-A0A918G2W6-F1
#
_cell.length_a   1.000
_cell.length_b   1.000
_cell.length_c   1.000
_cell.angle_alpha   90.00
_cell.angle_beta   90.00
_cell.angle_gamma   90.00
#
_symmetry.space_group_name_H-M   'P 1'
#
loop_
_entity.id
_entity.type
_entity.pdbx_description
1 polymer ?
#
loop_
_entity_poly.entity_id
_entity_poly.type
_entity_poly.pdbx_seq_one_letter_code
_entity_poly.pdbx_strand_id
1 'polypeptide(L)'
;MVEALELGSDGKLYQHTGVALLRAAAMPLTDLPGWWPDPSDTEACSRWLKQVWADVRFADAIRQASGDLATRVDAIFAGQSARPKQVRRAAMATVRYVLRAAGRPTPFGLFAGVAPVSVGSTPYARWGDAHRAVARVDTEWLDDVIVRLEACPDLLERVDVVLNDLAVRRGGRLHVPHGGPMGATVRRTSAVRVIEDLARGPVRFVALAEQLAASFPRTEPKAIGVLLGALVREKFLITSLRAPMTDTDPLSHLVERLHGADAGTVPEVAQVLHELEAVQRAVHEHNRLPANRQGPQRQALAARLRRLSDAGRSPLAVDLLLDAEARIPESVAREMESAADVLLRLTRRPTGQGVWNEYQVAFWERYGTGTLVPVKEVVDPAAGLGYPAEYPGSRMTAPPPALSERDERLLALAWQTLADGSREIVLTDDLIDHLADDEPTGQAAPPHVEMCARLHADSLSALERGNFTLTVTPARSAGTLTSRFTPVATGTGLDEIYRQAPAGVENALTAQLSFPALYPHTENVARVPAYLPHVIPLGEHRGPDDTAPTLIDVDDLAVTATHTRLYLVSISRRRVVDPQVFHAMALDKQPPPMARFLAHLTRAFGPAWTGFDWGPQGARLPFLPRVRYGRVILSPSRWNLTAEALPGRGADTREWTDALGRWRKRWHCHGAVELREDDRTRRLQLDVPAHTAVLRAHLDREDQAVLTEAPPEESYGWIGGHVHEIALPMTSTRSPVPDPLSGFLPVLTNSTLGPVPGAARAPWLNAKIYTHPDQFEELIGTHLARLVAQLPDAPEWWFVRYRTPHDLDHLRLRIRTRSPGQYAACTELVARWATGLRREGLISRLVFDTYTPEIGRYGPGSALRSAEAVFTADSAYALAALQSLGADPIDGRALAAVGMVDIVRALLGPDEGMRWLTNRPVPPAHVDRGVSDQAIDLVRRATPRARGWGDALAQAWHRRAVDLALYRERIAESMDLDSVLESLLHLHHNRLRGLDREDERICRHLARRSAVAWAAWPGESR
;
A
#
# COMPACT_ATOMS: atom_id res chain seq x y z
N MET A 1 -21.65 9.22 31.50
CA MET A 1 -22.70 8.44 30.81
C MET A 1 -23.88 9.36 30.65
N VAL A 2 -24.43 9.50 29.43
CA VAL A 2 -25.25 10.64 28.93
C VAL A 2 -24.39 11.81 28.43
N GLU A 3 -23.61 11.56 27.38
CA GLU A 3 -23.20 12.56 26.36
C GLU A 3 -22.69 11.82 25.11
N ALA A 4 -23.48 10.84 24.68
CA ALA A 4 -23.29 10.10 23.44
C ALA A 4 -24.68 9.79 22.92
N LEU A 5 -25.26 10.73 22.17
CA LEU A 5 -26.42 10.54 21.28
C LEU A 5 -26.81 11.88 20.65
N GLU A 6 -25.88 12.46 19.87
CA GLU A 6 -26.22 13.22 18.67
C GLU A 6 -25.29 12.75 17.54
N LEU A 7 -25.34 11.44 17.26
CA LEU A 7 -24.91 10.93 15.97
C LEU A 7 -25.95 11.40 14.96
N GLY A 8 -25.58 12.41 14.16
CA GLY A 8 -26.40 12.92 13.08
C GLY A 8 -26.94 11.78 12.21
N SER A 9 -28.23 11.86 11.95
CA SER A 9 -29.04 10.87 11.25
C SER A 9 -28.82 10.83 9.73
N ASP A 10 -27.57 10.88 9.26
CA ASP A 10 -27.19 10.54 7.89
C ASP A 10 -25.87 9.76 7.95
N GLY A 11 -25.94 8.45 8.13
CA GLY A 11 -24.81 7.53 8.34
C GLY A 11 -23.88 7.32 7.13
N LYS A 12 -23.62 8.36 6.32
CA LYS A 12 -22.77 8.30 5.12
C LYS A 12 -21.28 8.32 5.46
N LEU A 13 -20.45 7.48 4.81
CA LEU A 13 -18.99 7.42 5.05
C LEU A 13 -18.19 8.38 4.16
N TYR A 14 -18.72 8.73 3.00
CA TYR A 14 -18.09 9.62 2.03
C TYR A 14 -19.01 10.74 1.56
N GLN A 15 -18.39 11.86 1.21
CA GLN A 15 -19.03 13.00 0.56
C GLN A 15 -18.27 13.36 -0.72
N HIS A 16 -19.00 13.65 -1.79
CA HIS A 16 -18.41 14.08 -3.05
C HIS A 16 -17.86 15.50 -2.97
N THR A 17 -16.82 15.76 -3.77
CA THR A 17 -16.16 17.09 -3.83
C THR A 17 -16.85 18.08 -4.77
N GLY A 18 -17.92 17.66 -5.47
CA GLY A 18 -18.71 18.50 -6.39
C GLY A 18 -18.08 18.74 -7.76
N VAL A 19 -16.83 18.29 -7.95
CA VAL A 19 -16.08 18.39 -9.19
C VAL A 19 -15.75 16.99 -9.70
N ALA A 20 -15.97 16.74 -10.98
CA ALA A 20 -15.64 15.47 -11.63
C ALA A 20 -14.94 15.69 -12.97
N LEU A 21 -14.37 14.62 -13.50
CA LEU A 21 -13.79 14.58 -14.85
C LEU A 21 -14.49 13.52 -15.69
N LEU A 22 -14.98 13.91 -16.86
CA LEU A 22 -15.42 12.98 -17.88
C LEU A 22 -14.20 12.35 -18.53
N ARG A 23 -14.24 11.04 -18.73
CA ARG A 23 -13.31 10.26 -19.55
C ARG A 23 -14.17 9.55 -20.59
N ALA A 24 -14.02 9.88 -21.87
CA ALA A 24 -14.96 9.38 -22.88
C ALA A 24 -14.29 9.02 -24.20
N ALA A 25 -14.86 8.02 -24.87
CA ALA A 25 -14.56 7.65 -26.24
C ALA A 25 -14.89 8.83 -27.18
N ALA A 26 -13.95 9.20 -28.04
CA ALA A 26 -14.13 10.33 -28.96
C ALA A 26 -15.11 9.99 -30.11
N MET A 27 -15.25 8.70 -30.44
CA MET A 27 -16.22 8.20 -31.42
C MET A 27 -17.46 7.66 -30.68
N PRO A 28 -18.69 8.03 -31.06
CA PRO A 28 -19.90 7.44 -30.48
C PRO A 28 -20.15 6.04 -31.05
N LEU A 29 -20.93 5.23 -30.35
CA LEU A 29 -21.31 3.89 -30.84
C LEU A 29 -22.14 3.95 -32.12
N THR A 30 -22.87 5.04 -32.36
CA THR A 30 -23.68 5.27 -33.56
C THR A 30 -22.84 5.44 -34.83
N ASP A 31 -21.55 5.75 -34.69
CA ASP A 31 -20.62 5.95 -35.82
C ASP A 31 -19.84 4.66 -36.17
N LEU A 32 -20.18 3.53 -35.54
CA LEU A 32 -19.60 2.24 -35.90
C LEU A 32 -19.90 1.88 -37.38
N PRO A 33 -19.00 1.14 -38.05
CA PRO A 33 -19.23 0.71 -39.43
C PRO A 33 -20.52 -0.12 -39.55
N GLY A 34 -21.34 0.18 -40.55
CA GLY A 34 -22.60 -0.54 -40.81
C GLY A 34 -22.43 -2.01 -41.22
N TRP A 35 -21.19 -2.47 -41.49
CA TRP A 35 -20.86 -3.88 -41.71
C TRP A 35 -19.41 -4.17 -41.30
N TRP A 36 -19.09 -5.46 -41.07
CA TRP A 36 -17.77 -5.94 -40.64
C TRP A 36 -17.20 -6.96 -41.62
N PRO A 37 -15.87 -7.02 -41.79
CA PRO A 37 -15.27 -7.91 -42.78
C PRO A 37 -15.33 -9.36 -42.29
N ASP A 38 -15.53 -10.30 -43.21
CA ASP A 38 -15.24 -11.71 -42.93
C ASP A 38 -13.72 -11.86 -42.76
N PRO A 39 -13.23 -12.33 -41.59
CA PRO A 39 -11.79 -12.50 -41.33
C PRO A 39 -11.08 -13.50 -42.24
N SER A 40 -11.82 -14.34 -42.96
CA SER A 40 -11.30 -15.33 -43.91
C SER A 40 -11.22 -14.78 -45.34
N ASP A 41 -12.07 -13.81 -45.70
CA ASP A 41 -12.13 -13.19 -47.02
C ASP A 41 -11.19 -11.98 -47.12
N THR A 42 -10.21 -12.09 -48.02
CA THR A 42 -9.20 -11.05 -48.23
C THR A 42 -9.77 -9.83 -48.95
N GLU A 43 -10.72 -10.03 -49.87
CA GLU A 43 -11.34 -8.93 -50.61
C GLU A 43 -12.27 -8.13 -49.70
N ALA A 44 -13.12 -8.81 -48.92
CA ALA A 44 -13.94 -8.17 -47.90
C ALA A 44 -13.07 -7.38 -46.89
N CYS A 45 -11.99 -7.98 -46.40
CA CYS A 45 -11.03 -7.29 -45.53
C CYS A 45 -10.46 -6.02 -46.17
N SER A 46 -10.07 -6.08 -47.45
CA SER A 46 -9.51 -4.93 -48.18
C SER A 46 -10.55 -3.82 -48.37
N ARG A 47 -11.78 -4.17 -48.76
CA ARG A 47 -12.88 -3.22 -48.98
C ARG A 47 -13.29 -2.52 -47.68
N TRP A 48 -13.44 -3.28 -46.61
CA TRP A 48 -13.76 -2.74 -45.29
C TRP A 48 -12.65 -1.82 -44.78
N LEU A 49 -11.39 -2.24 -44.92
CA LEU A 49 -10.24 -1.43 -44.51
C LEU A 49 -10.21 -0.09 -45.26
N LYS A 50 -10.50 -0.07 -46.56
CA LYS A 50 -10.59 1.17 -47.36
C LYS A 50 -11.70 2.09 -46.85
N GLN A 51 -12.87 1.55 -46.53
CA GLN A 51 -14.00 2.33 -46.04
C GLN A 51 -13.68 3.00 -44.70
N VAL A 52 -13.15 2.24 -43.75
CA VAL A 52 -12.84 2.77 -42.41
C VAL A 52 -11.67 3.75 -42.45
N TRP A 53 -10.66 3.50 -43.30
CA TRP A 53 -9.51 4.40 -43.42
C TRP A 53 -9.81 5.71 -44.16
N ALA A 54 -10.97 5.82 -44.81
CA ALA A 54 -11.43 7.07 -45.41
C ALA A 54 -11.81 8.12 -44.34
N ASP A 55 -12.12 7.70 -43.11
CA ASP A 55 -12.21 8.63 -41.98
C ASP A 55 -10.81 9.09 -41.57
N VAL A 56 -10.48 10.32 -41.97
CA VAL A 56 -9.19 10.96 -41.69
C VAL A 56 -8.92 11.07 -40.19
N ARG A 57 -9.93 11.31 -39.35
CA ARG A 57 -9.75 11.43 -37.89
C ARG A 57 -9.37 10.08 -37.28
N PHE A 58 -10.03 9.02 -37.71
CA PHE A 58 -9.72 7.67 -37.27
C PHE A 58 -8.34 7.19 -37.76
N ALA A 59 -8.01 7.44 -39.04
CA ALA A 59 -6.70 7.11 -39.59
C ALA A 59 -5.58 7.87 -38.85
N ASP A 60 -5.79 9.14 -38.52
CA ASP A 60 -4.85 9.96 -37.73
C ASP A 60 -4.67 9.43 -36.30
N ALA A 61 -5.74 8.97 -35.65
CA ALA A 61 -5.67 8.29 -34.35
C ALA A 61 -4.81 7.02 -34.41
N ILE A 62 -4.94 6.21 -35.47
CA ILE A 62 -4.08 5.03 -35.65
C ILE A 62 -2.64 5.43 -35.96
N ARG A 63 -2.39 6.46 -36.80
CA ARG A 63 -1.03 6.95 -37.06
C ARG A 63 -0.31 7.35 -35.78
N GLN A 64 -1.01 8.01 -34.86
CA GLN A 64 -0.46 8.40 -33.56
C GLN A 64 -0.21 7.19 -32.64
N ALA A 65 -1.13 6.22 -32.59
CA ALA A 65 -1.02 5.09 -31.67
C ALA A 65 -0.16 3.92 -32.19
N SER A 66 -0.06 3.74 -33.51
CA SER A 66 0.66 2.64 -34.16
C SER A 66 1.11 3.03 -35.58
N GLY A 67 2.30 3.64 -35.65
CA GLY A 67 2.95 3.97 -36.92
C GLY A 67 3.09 2.77 -37.86
N ASP A 68 3.55 1.62 -37.35
CA ASP A 68 3.73 0.40 -38.14
C ASP A 68 2.45 -0.10 -38.81
N LEU A 69 1.31 -0.01 -38.11
CA LEU A 69 0.03 -0.39 -38.68
C LEU A 69 -0.36 0.61 -39.77
N ALA A 70 -0.24 1.92 -39.50
CA ALA A 70 -0.57 2.96 -40.46
C ALA A 70 0.27 2.85 -41.73
N THR A 71 1.59 2.72 -41.62
CA THR A 71 2.49 2.51 -42.77
C THR A 71 2.10 1.29 -43.59
N ARG A 72 1.70 0.19 -42.93
CA ARG A 72 1.25 -1.02 -43.62
C ARG A 72 -0.08 -0.81 -44.34
N VAL A 73 -1.03 -0.12 -43.74
CA VAL A 73 -2.33 0.16 -44.38
C VAL A 73 -2.13 1.09 -45.58
N ASP A 74 -1.30 2.12 -45.44
CA ASP A 74 -0.97 3.03 -46.55
C ASP A 74 -0.27 2.30 -47.70
N ALA A 75 0.68 1.40 -47.40
CA ALA A 75 1.35 0.58 -48.41
C ALA A 75 0.36 -0.31 -49.20
N ILE A 76 -0.61 -0.91 -48.51
CA ILE A 76 -1.68 -1.70 -49.15
C ILE A 76 -2.50 -0.83 -50.11
N PHE A 77 -2.74 0.45 -49.78
CA PHE A 77 -3.51 1.36 -50.63
C PHE A 77 -2.70 2.02 -51.74
N ALA A 78 -1.39 2.17 -51.56
CA ALA A 78 -0.47 2.63 -52.59
C ALA A 78 -0.21 1.58 -53.70
N GLY A 79 -0.92 0.44 -53.69
CA GLY A 79 -0.77 -0.62 -54.69
C GLY A 79 0.48 -1.47 -54.52
N GLN A 80 1.16 -1.40 -53.39
CA GLN A 80 2.30 -2.27 -53.11
C GLN A 80 1.83 -3.71 -52.90
N SER A 81 2.57 -4.68 -53.44
CA SER A 81 2.20 -6.10 -53.36
C SER A 81 2.17 -6.59 -51.90
N ALA A 82 0.97 -6.88 -51.40
CA ALA A 82 0.75 -7.42 -50.05
C ALA A 82 0.16 -8.83 -50.13
N ARG A 83 0.74 -9.78 -49.39
CA ARG A 83 0.20 -11.15 -49.33
C ARG A 83 -1.20 -11.14 -48.70
N PRO A 84 -2.12 -12.02 -49.11
CA PRO A 84 -3.48 -12.08 -48.55
C PRO A 84 -3.53 -12.11 -47.01
N LYS A 85 -2.62 -12.86 -46.38
CA LYS A 85 -2.49 -12.93 -44.92
C LYS A 85 -2.13 -11.58 -44.27
N GLN A 86 -1.36 -10.73 -44.94
CA GLN A 86 -0.97 -9.42 -44.42
C GLN A 86 -2.15 -8.45 -44.43
N VAL A 87 -2.96 -8.47 -45.50
CA VAL A 87 -4.19 -7.67 -45.60
C VAL A 87 -5.17 -8.05 -44.49
N ARG A 88 -5.44 -9.35 -44.31
CA ARG A 88 -6.33 -9.84 -43.23
C ARG A 88 -5.83 -9.46 -41.84
N ARG A 89 -4.51 -9.55 -41.59
CA ARG A 89 -3.92 -9.12 -40.30
C ARG A 89 -4.06 -7.61 -40.06
N ALA A 90 -3.90 -6.79 -41.10
CA ALA A 90 -4.07 -5.34 -41.01
C ALA A 90 -5.54 -4.97 -40.75
N ALA A 91 -6.48 -5.61 -41.45
CA ALA A 91 -7.91 -5.46 -41.21
C ALA A 91 -8.29 -5.82 -39.77
N MET A 92 -7.89 -7.01 -39.28
CA MET A 92 -8.20 -7.43 -37.90
C MET A 92 -7.52 -6.56 -36.83
N ALA A 93 -6.35 -5.99 -37.11
CA ALA A 93 -5.75 -4.99 -36.23
C ALA A 93 -6.57 -3.70 -36.19
N THR A 94 -7.05 -3.25 -37.35
CA THR A 94 -7.91 -2.07 -37.47
C THR A 94 -9.27 -2.28 -36.82
N VAL A 95 -9.88 -3.47 -36.93
CA VAL A 95 -11.09 -3.86 -36.19
C VAL A 95 -10.92 -3.62 -34.68
N ARG A 96 -9.79 -4.04 -34.10
CA ARG A 96 -9.51 -3.81 -32.67
C ARG A 96 -9.40 -2.31 -32.32
N TYR A 97 -8.92 -1.48 -33.24
CA TYR A 97 -8.86 -0.03 -33.04
C TYR A 97 -10.23 0.64 -33.20
N VAL A 98 -11.10 0.19 -34.13
CA VAL A 98 -12.49 0.67 -34.22
C VAL A 98 -13.24 0.35 -32.94
N LEU A 99 -13.15 -0.89 -32.47
CA LEU A 99 -13.77 -1.33 -31.21
C LEU A 99 -13.26 -0.53 -30.00
N ARG A 100 -11.98 -0.14 -30.00
CA ARG A 100 -11.41 0.74 -28.98
C ARG A 100 -11.99 2.16 -29.09
N ALA A 101 -12.01 2.72 -30.30
CA ALA A 101 -12.37 4.11 -30.56
C ALA A 101 -13.76 4.45 -30.06
N ALA A 102 -14.72 3.52 -30.23
CA ALA A 102 -16.10 3.71 -29.81
C ALA A 102 -16.41 3.10 -28.43
N GLY A 103 -15.76 1.98 -28.09
CA GLY A 103 -16.15 1.16 -26.94
C GLY A 103 -15.32 1.33 -25.67
N ARG A 104 -14.22 2.10 -25.67
CA ARG A 104 -13.33 2.24 -24.51
C ARG A 104 -13.12 3.69 -24.10
N PRO A 105 -13.61 4.11 -22.91
CA PRO A 105 -13.51 5.50 -22.45
C PRO A 105 -12.14 5.87 -21.84
N THR A 106 -11.23 4.91 -21.65
CA THR A 106 -9.91 5.15 -21.06
C THR A 106 -9.07 6.08 -21.95
N PRO A 107 -8.69 7.29 -21.48
CA PRO A 107 -7.97 8.27 -22.30
C PRO A 107 -6.67 7.70 -22.89
N PHE A 108 -6.52 7.83 -24.20
CA PHE A 108 -5.36 7.30 -24.93
C PHE A 108 -5.27 7.90 -26.32
N GLY A 109 -4.26 8.74 -26.52
CA GLY A 109 -4.03 9.36 -27.82
C GLY A 109 -5.26 10.15 -28.26
N LEU A 110 -5.74 9.87 -29.46
CA LEU A 110 -6.91 10.52 -30.04
C LEU A 110 -8.20 9.69 -29.96
N PHE A 111 -8.16 8.49 -29.36
CA PHE A 111 -9.33 7.60 -29.29
C PHE A 111 -10.29 7.96 -28.17
N ALA A 112 -9.77 8.49 -27.08
CA ALA A 112 -10.55 8.86 -25.91
C ALA A 112 -9.83 9.99 -25.18
N GLY A 113 -10.61 10.90 -24.60
CA GLY A 113 -10.11 12.11 -23.97
C GLY A 113 -10.85 12.45 -22.68
N VAL A 114 -10.62 13.66 -22.21
CA VAL A 114 -11.21 14.18 -20.97
C VAL A 114 -11.95 15.49 -21.17
N ALA A 115 -12.95 15.74 -20.33
CA ALA A 115 -13.68 17.01 -20.26
C ALA A 115 -14.14 17.30 -18.82
N PRO A 116 -14.30 18.58 -18.44
CA PRO A 116 -14.81 18.94 -17.12
C PRO A 116 -16.27 18.47 -16.92
N VAL A 117 -16.59 18.06 -15.69
CA VAL A 117 -17.96 17.74 -15.25
C VAL A 117 -18.27 18.49 -13.97
N SER A 118 -19.42 19.17 -13.96
CA SER A 118 -19.98 19.78 -12.75
C SER A 118 -21.15 18.97 -12.20
N VAL A 119 -21.36 19.05 -10.89
CA VAL A 119 -22.58 18.55 -10.24
C VAL A 119 -23.58 19.72 -10.09
N GLY A 120 -24.85 19.50 -10.41
CA GLY A 120 -25.89 20.51 -10.26
C GLY A 120 -27.31 19.94 -10.32
N SER A 121 -28.32 20.81 -10.36
CA SER A 121 -29.73 20.38 -10.33
C SER A 121 -30.26 19.91 -11.69
N THR A 122 -29.93 20.62 -12.77
CA THR A 122 -30.40 20.31 -14.13
C THR A 122 -29.30 19.61 -14.93
N PRO A 123 -29.53 18.40 -15.46
CA PRO A 123 -28.55 17.72 -16.29
C PRO A 123 -28.32 18.48 -17.60
N TYR A 124 -27.07 18.48 -18.08
CA TYR A 124 -26.68 19.11 -19.32
C TYR A 124 -25.58 18.30 -20.00
N ALA A 125 -25.61 18.21 -21.32
CA ALA A 125 -24.52 17.64 -22.11
C ALA A 125 -24.41 18.41 -23.42
N ARG A 126 -23.18 18.81 -23.77
CA ARG A 126 -22.81 19.35 -25.07
C ARG A 126 -21.62 18.57 -25.60
N TRP A 127 -21.70 18.21 -26.87
CA TRP A 127 -20.61 17.55 -27.59
C TRP A 127 -20.36 18.29 -28.91
N GLY A 128 -19.12 18.71 -29.13
CA GLY A 128 -18.67 19.32 -30.38
C GLY A 128 -17.60 18.48 -31.07
N ASP A 129 -17.01 19.00 -32.14
CA ASP A 129 -16.02 18.32 -32.97
C ASP A 129 -14.60 18.91 -32.84
N ALA A 130 -14.45 20.00 -32.08
CA ALA A 130 -13.19 20.73 -31.94
C ALA A 130 -12.28 20.16 -30.84
N HIS A 131 -12.21 18.84 -30.70
CA HIS A 131 -11.36 18.18 -29.70
C HIS A 131 -9.89 18.55 -29.92
N ARG A 132 -9.20 18.97 -28.84
CA ARG A 132 -7.82 19.46 -28.90
C ARG A 132 -6.85 18.39 -28.40
N ALA A 133 -5.90 18.02 -29.25
CA ALA A 133 -4.79 17.16 -28.87
C ALA A 133 -3.72 18.00 -28.16
N VAL A 134 -3.40 17.64 -26.92
CA VAL A 134 -2.27 18.21 -26.18
C VAL A 134 -1.13 17.21 -26.26
N ALA A 135 -0.10 17.55 -27.04
CA ALA A 135 1.06 16.71 -27.29
C ALA A 135 2.21 17.05 -26.34
N ARG A 136 2.98 16.03 -26.00
CA ARG A 136 4.28 16.12 -25.33
C ARG A 136 5.19 15.05 -25.89
N VAL A 137 6.50 15.19 -25.67
CA VAL A 137 7.44 14.12 -26.03
C VAL A 137 7.16 12.87 -25.21
N ASP A 138 7.33 11.72 -25.84
CA ASP A 138 7.22 10.44 -25.15
C ASP A 138 8.41 10.26 -24.20
N THR A 139 8.15 9.69 -23.02
CA THR A 139 9.17 9.54 -21.97
C THR A 139 10.20 8.45 -22.26
N GLU A 140 9.91 7.46 -23.10
CA GLU A 140 10.91 6.50 -23.59
C GLU A 140 11.85 7.16 -24.61
N TRP A 141 11.32 8.01 -25.49
CA TRP A 141 12.11 8.85 -26.40
C TRP A 141 13.00 9.82 -25.63
N LEU A 142 12.45 10.48 -24.60
CA LEU A 142 13.18 11.47 -23.80
C LEU A 142 14.30 10.80 -22.99
N ASP A 143 14.05 9.64 -22.39
CA ASP A 143 15.09 8.89 -21.65
C ASP A 143 16.27 8.52 -22.57
N ASP A 144 16.00 8.03 -23.79
CA ASP A 144 17.07 7.71 -24.75
C ASP A 144 17.92 8.93 -25.15
N VAL A 145 17.28 10.09 -25.35
CA VAL A 145 18.01 11.35 -25.60
C VAL A 145 18.86 11.73 -24.40
N ILE A 146 18.31 11.68 -23.19
CA ILE A 146 19.04 11.99 -21.96
C ILE A 146 20.21 11.02 -21.76
N VAL A 147 20.04 9.72 -21.97
CA VAL A 147 21.12 8.73 -21.86
C VAL A 147 22.29 9.04 -22.80
N ARG A 148 22.01 9.52 -24.02
CA ARG A 148 23.06 9.95 -24.96
C ARG A 148 23.75 11.24 -24.55
N LEU A 149 23.01 12.19 -23.99
CA LEU A 149 23.59 13.41 -23.40
C LEU A 149 24.48 13.06 -22.19
N GLU A 150 24.00 12.18 -21.31
CA GLU A 150 24.76 11.65 -20.16
C GLU A 150 26.00 10.84 -20.58
N ALA A 151 26.12 10.42 -21.85
CA ALA A 151 27.30 9.75 -22.36
C ALA A 151 28.42 10.71 -22.82
N CYS A 152 28.16 12.02 -22.92
CA CYS A 152 29.12 13.04 -23.30
C CYS A 152 29.90 13.54 -22.07
N PRO A 153 31.22 13.25 -21.93
CA PRO A 153 32.00 13.64 -20.76
C PRO A 153 32.04 15.16 -20.55
N ASP A 154 32.26 15.92 -21.62
CA ASP A 154 32.39 17.39 -21.58
C ASP A 154 31.10 18.09 -21.15
N LEU A 155 29.94 17.49 -21.45
CA LEU A 155 28.66 17.94 -20.91
C LEU A 155 28.51 17.52 -19.46
N LEU A 156 28.84 16.27 -19.13
CA LEU A 156 28.71 15.76 -17.77
C LEU A 156 29.46 16.63 -16.76
N GLU A 157 30.68 17.06 -17.07
CA GLU A 157 31.49 17.96 -16.22
C GLU A 157 30.73 19.22 -15.79
N ARG A 158 29.76 19.65 -16.60
CA ARG A 158 29.00 20.89 -16.42
C ARG A 158 27.62 20.69 -15.82
N VAL A 159 27.18 19.47 -15.50
CA VAL A 159 25.87 19.24 -14.86
C VAL A 159 26.02 18.84 -13.40
N ASP A 160 24.97 19.08 -12.61
CA ASP A 160 24.94 18.62 -11.23
C ASP A 160 24.54 17.14 -11.17
N VAL A 161 25.13 16.43 -10.22
CA VAL A 161 24.83 15.05 -9.89
C VAL A 161 24.54 14.90 -8.40
N VAL A 162 23.69 13.94 -8.06
CA VAL A 162 23.39 13.56 -6.68
C VAL A 162 23.42 12.04 -6.54
N LEU A 163 23.82 11.52 -5.39
CA LEU A 163 23.70 10.11 -5.06
C LEU A 163 22.21 9.72 -5.06
N ASN A 164 21.90 8.60 -5.67
CA ASN A 164 20.56 8.03 -5.60
C ASN A 164 20.24 7.65 -4.14
N ASP A 165 19.26 8.31 -3.55
CA ASP A 165 18.82 8.11 -2.16
C ASP A 165 18.20 6.72 -1.91
N LEU A 166 17.88 5.95 -2.96
CA LEU A 166 17.49 4.55 -2.91
C LEU A 166 18.70 3.60 -2.90
N ALA A 167 19.94 4.12 -2.91
CA ALA A 167 21.13 3.31 -2.80
C ALA A 167 21.25 2.68 -1.40
N VAL A 168 21.36 1.35 -1.34
CA VAL A 168 21.47 0.59 -0.10
C VAL A 168 22.79 -0.16 -0.04
N ARG A 169 23.48 -0.05 1.10
CA ARG A 169 24.70 -0.79 1.36
C ARG A 169 24.39 -2.24 1.73
N ARG A 170 25.05 -3.19 1.07
CA ARG A 170 25.02 -4.62 1.41
C ARG A 170 26.43 -5.18 1.49
N GLY A 171 26.93 -5.34 2.72
CA GLY A 171 28.32 -5.75 2.96
C GLY A 171 29.32 -4.78 2.32
N GLY A 172 30.14 -5.30 1.40
CA GLY A 172 31.13 -4.54 0.63
C GLY A 172 30.61 -4.01 -0.73
N ARG A 173 29.30 -3.93 -0.92
CA ARG A 173 28.64 -3.49 -2.18
C ARG A 173 27.58 -2.42 -1.91
N LEU A 174 27.30 -1.64 -2.94
CA LEU A 174 26.20 -0.68 -3.00
C LEU A 174 25.20 -1.15 -4.07
N HIS A 175 23.91 -1.08 -3.77
CA HIS A 175 22.81 -1.57 -4.60
C HIS A 175 21.80 -0.45 -4.87
N VAL A 176 21.28 -0.35 -6.09
CA VAL A 176 20.22 0.61 -6.48
C VAL A 176 19.14 -0.11 -7.27
N PRO A 177 17.84 0.20 -7.06
CA PRO A 177 16.73 -0.43 -7.79
C PRO A 177 16.59 0.12 -9.23
N HIS A 178 17.59 -0.13 -10.08
CA HIS A 178 17.63 0.25 -11.50
C HIS A 178 17.95 -0.95 -12.41
N GLY A 179 17.41 -0.99 -13.63
CA GLY A 179 17.77 -2.01 -14.64
C GLY A 179 17.09 -3.37 -14.49
N GLY A 180 15.96 -3.45 -13.76
CA GLY A 180 15.14 -4.66 -13.62
C GLY A 180 15.00 -5.15 -12.17
N PRO A 181 14.44 -6.36 -11.96
CA PRO A 181 14.01 -6.83 -10.62
C PRO A 181 15.14 -6.96 -9.60
N MET A 182 16.37 -7.17 -10.07
CA MET A 182 17.55 -7.36 -9.23
C MET A 182 18.32 -6.06 -8.95
N GLY A 183 18.02 -4.96 -9.63
CA GLY A 183 18.75 -3.70 -9.50
C GLY A 183 20.20 -3.72 -10.02
N ALA A 184 20.88 -2.59 -9.98
CA ALA A 184 22.30 -2.45 -10.28
C ALA A 184 23.14 -2.62 -9.00
N THR A 185 24.37 -3.15 -9.12
CA THR A 185 25.27 -3.36 -7.98
C THR A 185 26.71 -3.00 -8.33
N VAL A 186 27.37 -2.23 -7.45
CA VAL A 186 28.81 -1.94 -7.55
C VAL A 186 29.56 -2.31 -6.28
N ARG A 187 30.86 -2.58 -6.40
CA ARG A 187 31.73 -2.75 -5.24
C ARG A 187 31.91 -1.41 -4.54
N ARG A 188 31.72 -1.39 -3.21
CA ARG A 188 31.88 -0.21 -2.37
C ARG A 188 33.35 0.02 -2.03
N THR A 189 34.13 0.44 -3.03
CA THR A 189 35.56 0.77 -2.89
C THR A 189 35.76 2.03 -2.03
N SER A 190 37.00 2.36 -1.66
CA SER A 190 37.32 3.61 -0.97
C SER A 190 36.84 4.84 -1.75
N ALA A 191 36.97 4.82 -3.08
CA ALA A 191 36.49 5.90 -3.95
C ALA A 191 34.97 6.05 -3.91
N VAL A 192 34.22 4.94 -4.02
CA VAL A 192 32.75 4.96 -3.93
C VAL A 192 32.28 5.49 -2.57
N ARG A 193 32.97 5.16 -1.48
CA ARG A 193 32.65 5.69 -0.14
C ARG A 193 32.79 7.21 -0.05
N VAL A 194 33.83 7.76 -0.66
CA VAL A 194 34.03 9.21 -0.71
C VAL A 194 32.93 9.86 -1.55
N ILE A 195 32.58 9.25 -2.69
CA ILE A 195 31.48 9.73 -3.55
C ILE A 195 30.14 9.74 -2.79
N GLU A 196 29.83 8.70 -2.01
CA GLU A 196 28.60 8.65 -1.19
C GLU A 196 28.49 9.85 -0.24
N ASP A 197 29.60 10.32 0.33
CA ASP A 197 29.60 11.46 1.26
C ASP A 197 29.58 12.81 0.52
N LEU A 198 30.33 12.94 -0.58
CA LEU A 198 30.42 14.18 -1.36
C LEU A 198 29.17 14.49 -2.18
N ALA A 199 28.44 13.46 -2.62
CA ALA A 199 27.26 13.61 -3.47
C ALA A 199 25.93 13.39 -2.71
N ARG A 200 25.89 13.56 -1.39
CA ARG A 200 24.62 13.49 -0.63
C ARG A 200 23.63 14.58 -1.04
N GLY A 201 24.14 15.76 -1.37
CA GLY A 201 23.38 16.82 -2.03
C GLY A 201 23.87 17.00 -3.48
N PRO A 202 23.14 17.80 -4.29
CA PRO A 202 23.57 18.14 -5.63
C PRO A 202 24.97 18.76 -5.64
N VAL A 203 25.85 18.21 -6.48
CA VAL A 203 27.22 18.68 -6.68
C VAL A 203 27.56 18.67 -8.17
N ARG A 204 28.24 19.72 -8.65
CA ARG A 204 28.72 19.77 -10.04
C ARG A 204 29.67 18.60 -10.30
N PHE A 205 29.50 17.90 -11.41
CA PHE A 205 30.31 16.71 -11.72
C PHE A 205 31.81 16.99 -11.70
N VAL A 206 32.27 18.11 -12.29
CA VAL A 206 33.70 18.47 -12.27
C VAL A 206 34.22 18.68 -10.85
N ALA A 207 33.44 19.34 -9.99
CA ALA A 207 33.81 19.56 -8.59
C ALA A 207 33.91 18.23 -7.83
N LEU A 208 32.98 17.30 -8.07
CA LEU A 208 33.04 15.94 -7.51
C LEU A 208 34.29 15.19 -8.00
N ALA A 209 34.62 15.30 -9.29
CA ALA A 209 35.82 14.69 -9.86
C ALA A 209 37.11 15.25 -9.26
N GLU A 210 37.21 16.57 -9.09
CA GLU A 210 38.35 17.26 -8.49
C GLU A 210 38.54 16.89 -7.01
N GLN A 211 37.46 16.89 -6.22
CA GLN A 211 37.50 16.50 -4.81
C GLN A 211 37.89 15.02 -4.65
N LEU A 212 37.43 14.16 -5.55
CA LEU A 212 37.82 12.76 -5.57
C LEU A 212 39.30 12.59 -5.99
N ALA A 213 39.78 13.37 -6.96
CA ALA A 213 41.19 13.37 -7.38
C ALA A 213 42.11 13.82 -6.23
N ALA A 214 41.71 14.84 -5.48
CA ALA A 214 42.43 15.30 -4.29
C ALA A 214 42.52 14.20 -3.21
N SER A 215 41.47 13.37 -3.07
CA SER A 215 41.44 12.24 -2.14
C SER A 215 42.28 11.03 -2.61
N PHE A 216 42.55 10.93 -3.91
CA PHE A 216 43.30 9.83 -4.54
C PHE A 216 44.34 10.33 -5.55
N PRO A 217 45.40 11.04 -5.11
CA PRO A 217 46.35 11.74 -5.99
C PRO A 217 47.22 10.83 -6.87
N ARG A 218 47.22 9.50 -6.61
CA ARG A 218 47.92 8.50 -7.43
C ARG A 218 47.05 7.94 -8.56
N THR A 219 45.78 8.31 -8.63
CA THR A 219 44.83 7.84 -9.65
C THR A 219 44.80 8.85 -10.79
N GLU A 220 44.90 8.38 -12.03
CA GLU A 220 44.77 9.25 -13.20
C GLU A 220 43.39 9.90 -13.27
N PRO A 221 43.27 11.22 -13.54
CA PRO A 221 41.98 11.91 -13.64
C PRO A 221 41.00 11.25 -14.61
N LYS A 222 41.51 10.70 -15.71
CA LYS A 222 40.69 9.96 -16.69
C LYS A 222 39.99 8.74 -16.07
N ALA A 223 40.65 8.01 -15.18
CA ALA A 223 40.04 6.85 -14.50
C ALA A 223 38.94 7.28 -13.53
N ILE A 224 39.06 8.46 -12.91
CA ILE A 224 38.02 9.06 -12.08
C ILE A 224 36.79 9.41 -12.91
N GLY A 225 36.98 10.09 -14.05
CA GLY A 225 35.88 10.40 -14.98
C GLY A 225 35.15 9.14 -15.46
N VAL A 226 35.88 8.07 -15.79
CA VAL A 226 35.30 6.77 -16.18
C VAL A 226 34.47 6.16 -15.04
N LEU A 227 34.96 6.21 -13.80
CA LEU A 227 34.21 5.71 -12.64
C LEU A 227 32.91 6.50 -12.44
N LEU A 228 32.98 7.84 -12.39
CA LEU A 228 31.81 8.68 -12.17
C LEU A 228 30.79 8.54 -13.30
N GLY A 229 31.24 8.51 -14.56
CA GLY A 229 30.38 8.26 -15.71
C GLY A 229 29.72 6.87 -15.68
N ALA A 230 30.41 5.84 -15.18
CA ALA A 230 29.79 4.53 -14.95
C ALA A 230 28.71 4.58 -13.86
N LEU A 231 28.92 5.33 -12.77
CA LEU A 231 27.92 5.50 -11.71
C LEU A 231 26.68 6.27 -12.18
N VAL A 232 26.83 7.25 -13.09
CA VAL A 232 25.72 7.94 -13.75
C VAL A 232 24.92 6.99 -14.65
N ARG A 233 25.63 6.18 -15.44
CA ARG A 233 25.01 5.20 -16.36
C ARG A 233 24.16 4.17 -15.62
N GLU A 234 24.69 3.66 -14.50
CA GLU A 234 24.04 2.67 -13.65
C GLU A 234 23.08 3.27 -12.60
N LYS A 235 22.81 4.59 -12.67
CA LYS A 235 21.90 5.36 -11.80
C LYS A 235 22.24 5.32 -10.30
N PHE A 236 23.50 5.10 -9.96
CA PHE A 236 24.02 5.42 -8.62
C PHE A 236 24.17 6.92 -8.41
N LEU A 237 24.51 7.64 -9.48
CA LEU A 237 24.42 9.10 -9.54
C LEU A 237 23.30 9.49 -10.50
N ILE A 238 22.50 10.48 -10.12
CA ILE A 238 21.39 11.02 -10.91
C ILE A 238 21.76 12.42 -11.34
N THR A 239 21.67 12.69 -12.64
CA THR A 239 22.01 14.01 -13.21
C THR A 239 20.84 14.98 -13.09
N SER A 240 21.15 16.29 -13.05
CA SER A 240 20.15 17.36 -13.09
C SER A 240 19.36 17.42 -14.40
N LEU A 241 19.80 16.72 -15.46
CA LEU A 241 19.09 16.63 -16.75
C LEU A 241 17.75 15.90 -16.64
N ARG A 242 17.58 15.05 -15.61
CA ARG A 242 16.37 14.27 -15.39
C ARG A 242 15.40 15.06 -14.52
N ALA A 243 14.25 15.44 -15.11
CA ALA A 243 13.23 16.19 -14.41
C ALA A 243 12.55 15.35 -13.31
N PRO A 244 12.34 15.91 -12.10
CA PRO A 244 11.58 15.23 -11.04
C PRO A 244 10.16 14.91 -11.53
N MET A 245 9.51 13.89 -10.97
CA MET A 245 8.17 13.47 -11.44
C MET A 245 7.06 14.46 -11.10
N THR A 246 7.36 15.45 -10.25
CA THR A 246 6.50 16.62 -10.01
C THR A 246 6.51 17.62 -11.15
N ASP A 247 7.48 17.52 -12.07
CA ASP A 247 7.56 18.33 -13.28
C ASP A 247 6.79 17.66 -14.43
N THR A 248 5.81 18.39 -14.95
CA THR A 248 4.91 17.95 -16.01
C THR A 248 5.39 18.30 -17.42
N ASP A 249 6.45 19.12 -17.56
CA ASP A 249 7.11 19.45 -18.83
C ASP A 249 8.61 19.10 -18.80
N PRO A 250 8.94 17.79 -18.79
CA PRO A 250 10.32 17.34 -18.66
C PRO A 250 11.22 17.70 -19.86
N LEU A 251 10.63 18.06 -21.02
CA LEU A 251 11.41 18.56 -22.16
C LEU A 251 11.93 19.97 -21.88
N SER A 252 11.08 20.85 -21.37
CA SER A 252 11.48 22.22 -21.03
C SER A 252 12.53 22.23 -19.92
N HIS A 253 12.34 21.40 -18.88
CA HIS A 253 13.37 21.18 -17.85
C HIS A 253 14.71 20.76 -18.45
N LEU A 254 14.72 19.80 -19.38
CA LEU A 254 15.95 19.35 -20.02
C LEU A 254 16.65 20.51 -20.78
N VAL A 255 15.90 21.27 -21.58
CA VAL A 255 16.43 22.40 -22.34
C VAL A 255 17.00 23.48 -21.41
N GLU A 256 16.28 23.83 -20.34
CA GLU A 256 16.74 24.80 -19.33
C GLU A 256 18.04 24.34 -18.65
N ARG A 257 18.14 23.06 -18.29
CA ARG A 257 19.36 22.51 -17.67
C ARG A 257 20.53 22.44 -18.63
N LEU A 258 20.29 22.19 -19.92
CA LEU A 258 21.32 22.26 -20.96
C LEU A 258 21.83 23.70 -21.16
N HIS A 259 20.94 24.69 -21.14
CA HIS A 259 21.34 26.11 -21.15
C HIS A 259 22.16 26.48 -19.92
N GLY A 260 21.70 26.10 -18.72
CA GLY A 260 22.42 26.35 -17.47
C GLY A 260 23.79 25.65 -17.38
N ALA A 261 24.04 24.66 -18.23
CA ALA A 261 25.32 23.96 -18.38
C ALA A 261 26.16 24.46 -19.58
N ASP A 262 25.74 25.55 -20.23
CA ASP A 262 26.37 26.10 -21.45
C ASP A 262 26.58 25.04 -22.55
N ALA A 263 25.65 24.08 -22.67
CA ALA A 263 25.79 22.92 -23.56
C ALA A 263 25.92 23.30 -25.04
N GLY A 264 25.47 24.51 -25.44
CA GLY A 264 25.65 25.04 -26.79
C GLY A 264 27.12 25.30 -27.18
N THR A 265 28.03 25.34 -26.21
CA THR A 265 29.48 25.46 -26.46
C THR A 265 30.20 24.11 -26.50
N VAL A 266 29.50 23.00 -26.26
CA VAL A 266 30.01 21.62 -26.40
C VAL A 266 29.71 21.14 -27.82
N PRO A 267 30.72 20.94 -28.70
CA PRO A 267 30.51 20.64 -30.12
C PRO A 267 29.60 19.43 -30.38
N GLU A 268 29.75 18.36 -29.59
CA GLU A 268 29.00 17.11 -29.70
C GLU A 268 27.52 17.25 -29.33
N VAL A 269 27.17 18.28 -28.55
CA VAL A 269 25.81 18.48 -28.00
C VAL A 269 25.10 19.68 -28.62
N ALA A 270 25.83 20.67 -29.14
CA ALA A 270 25.27 21.91 -29.67
C ALA A 270 24.16 21.67 -30.72
N GLN A 271 24.36 20.73 -31.65
CA GLN A 271 23.34 20.38 -32.64
C GLN A 271 22.11 19.71 -32.00
N VAL A 272 22.32 18.86 -31.00
CA VAL A 272 21.22 18.19 -30.28
C VAL A 272 20.40 19.23 -29.51
N LEU A 273 21.05 20.16 -28.80
CA LEU A 273 20.36 21.26 -28.11
C LEU A 273 19.53 22.11 -29.08
N HIS A 274 20.10 22.50 -30.22
CA HIS A 274 19.37 23.28 -31.22
C HIS A 274 18.11 22.56 -31.75
N GLU A 275 18.21 21.25 -31.98
CA GLU A 275 17.05 20.45 -32.38
C GLU A 275 16.03 20.31 -31.23
N LEU A 276 16.47 20.18 -29.98
CA LEU A 276 15.60 20.13 -28.81
C LEU A 276 14.83 21.45 -28.59
N GLU A 277 15.48 22.61 -28.73
CA GLU A 277 14.83 23.93 -28.68
C GLU A 277 13.76 24.07 -29.78
N ALA A 278 14.07 23.58 -30.97
CA ALA A 278 13.16 23.64 -32.09
C ALA A 278 11.98 22.66 -31.92
N VAL A 279 12.22 21.48 -31.32
CA VAL A 279 11.17 20.55 -30.89
C VAL A 279 10.29 21.18 -29.81
N GLN A 280 10.89 21.79 -28.78
CA GLN A 280 10.20 22.47 -27.69
C GLN A 280 9.25 23.54 -28.25
N ARG A 281 9.76 24.44 -29.12
CA ARG A 281 8.92 25.45 -29.79
C ARG A 281 7.80 24.82 -30.60
N ALA A 282 8.09 23.78 -31.39
CA ALA A 282 7.09 23.11 -32.22
C ALA A 282 5.98 22.40 -31.40
N VAL A 283 6.31 21.85 -30.22
CA VAL A 283 5.34 21.29 -29.26
C VAL A 283 4.42 22.39 -28.73
N HIS A 284 5.00 23.51 -28.27
CA HIS A 284 4.25 24.66 -27.77
C HIS A 284 3.33 25.25 -28.83
N GLU A 285 3.82 25.43 -30.05
CA GLU A 285 3.04 25.90 -31.20
C GLU A 285 1.89 24.93 -31.51
N HIS A 286 2.16 23.63 -31.61
CA HIS A 286 1.12 22.60 -31.84
C HIS A 286 -0.01 22.68 -30.80
N ASN A 287 0.32 22.81 -29.51
CA ASN A 287 -0.66 22.82 -28.44
C ASN A 287 -1.53 24.10 -28.42
N ARG A 288 -1.08 25.17 -29.08
CA ARG A 288 -1.82 26.44 -29.26
C ARG A 288 -2.64 26.49 -30.56
N LEU A 289 -2.39 25.58 -31.51
CA LEU A 289 -3.16 25.52 -32.75
C LEU A 289 -4.61 25.09 -32.51
N PRO A 290 -5.56 25.56 -33.34
CA PRO A 290 -6.91 25.01 -33.35
C PRO A 290 -6.91 23.55 -33.82
N ALA A 291 -7.87 22.76 -33.31
CA ALA A 291 -7.95 21.31 -33.52
C ALA A 291 -7.78 20.87 -34.99
N ASN A 292 -8.44 21.55 -35.91
CA ASN A 292 -8.41 21.26 -37.35
C ASN A 292 -7.03 21.44 -38.01
N ARG A 293 -6.07 22.09 -37.36
CA ARG A 293 -4.69 22.28 -37.85
C ARG A 293 -3.64 21.44 -37.11
N GLN A 294 -4.03 20.69 -36.08
CA GLN A 294 -3.09 19.95 -35.24
C GLN A 294 -2.53 18.68 -35.91
N GLY A 295 -3.34 17.97 -36.70
CA GLY A 295 -2.96 16.69 -37.34
C GLY A 295 -1.67 16.75 -38.16
N PRO A 296 -1.60 17.59 -39.22
CA PRO A 296 -0.40 17.73 -40.04
C PRO A 296 0.84 18.19 -39.26
N GLN A 297 0.65 19.13 -38.32
CA GLN A 297 1.75 19.63 -37.49
C GLN A 297 2.31 18.54 -36.57
N ARG A 298 1.44 17.71 -35.99
CA ARG A 298 1.85 16.58 -35.15
C ARG A 298 2.60 15.51 -35.94
N GLN A 299 2.20 15.24 -37.18
CA GLN A 299 2.92 14.30 -38.05
C GLN A 299 4.32 14.83 -38.39
N ALA A 300 4.43 16.13 -38.73
CA ALA A 300 5.72 16.77 -38.97
C ALA A 300 6.62 16.75 -37.73
N LEU A 301 6.04 17.00 -36.55
CA LEU A 301 6.73 16.92 -35.26
C LEU A 301 7.22 15.50 -34.95
N ALA A 302 6.39 14.48 -35.16
CA ALA A 302 6.77 13.08 -34.97
C ALA A 302 7.95 12.70 -35.89
N ALA A 303 7.91 13.10 -37.17
CA ALA A 303 9.01 12.87 -38.10
C ALA A 303 10.30 13.60 -37.68
N ARG A 304 10.20 14.81 -37.10
CA ARG A 304 11.35 15.53 -36.54
C ARG A 304 11.95 14.81 -35.34
N LEU A 305 11.12 14.36 -34.40
CA LEU A 305 11.58 13.62 -33.21
C LEU A 305 12.29 12.32 -33.58
N ARG A 306 11.82 11.61 -34.62
CA ARG A 306 12.46 10.38 -35.13
C ARG A 306 13.87 10.62 -35.68
N ARG A 307 14.22 11.83 -36.10
CA ARG A 307 15.61 12.16 -36.49
C ARG A 307 16.56 12.18 -35.30
N LEU A 308 16.05 12.46 -34.11
CA LEU A 308 16.83 12.47 -32.88
C LEU A 308 16.87 11.07 -32.24
N SER A 309 15.75 10.36 -32.16
CA SER A 309 15.69 9.00 -31.59
C SER A 309 14.58 8.15 -32.20
N ASP A 310 14.88 6.87 -32.39
CA ASP A 310 13.92 5.83 -32.75
C ASP A 310 13.37 5.05 -31.53
N ALA A 311 13.74 5.43 -30.31
CA ALA A 311 13.22 4.80 -29.09
C ALA A 311 11.69 4.98 -28.96
N GLY A 312 11.03 3.96 -28.38
CA GLY A 312 9.58 3.94 -28.21
C GLY A 312 8.75 3.73 -29.48
N ARG A 313 7.50 3.29 -29.27
CA ARG A 313 6.54 3.04 -30.38
C ARG A 313 6.06 4.33 -31.05
N SER A 314 5.91 5.39 -30.27
CA SER A 314 5.58 6.75 -30.73
C SER A 314 6.54 7.71 -30.01
N PRO A 315 7.13 8.69 -30.70
CA PRO A 315 7.95 9.71 -30.06
C PRO A 315 7.12 10.77 -29.33
N LEU A 316 5.78 10.71 -29.44
CA LEU A 316 4.83 11.61 -28.81
C LEU A 316 3.84 10.86 -27.93
N ALA A 317 3.60 11.41 -26.74
CA ALA A 317 2.43 11.11 -25.92
C ALA A 317 1.38 12.22 -26.11
N VAL A 318 0.10 11.84 -26.22
CA VAL A 318 -1.00 12.76 -26.46
C VAL A 318 -2.12 12.52 -25.47
N ASP A 319 -2.59 13.61 -24.88
CA ASP A 319 -3.81 13.68 -24.09
C ASP A 319 -4.85 14.51 -24.86
N LEU A 320 -6.05 13.96 -25.05
CA LEU A 320 -7.12 14.61 -25.81
C LEU A 320 -8.03 15.38 -24.84
N LEU A 321 -8.12 16.69 -25.01
CA LEU A 321 -9.15 17.51 -24.40
C LEU A 321 -10.38 17.49 -25.32
N LEU A 322 -11.44 16.84 -24.86
CA LEU A 322 -12.68 16.77 -25.60
C LEU A 322 -13.34 18.15 -25.60
N ASP A 323 -13.72 18.62 -26.78
CA ASP A 323 -14.77 19.64 -26.93
C ASP A 323 -16.13 19.09 -26.47
N ALA A 324 -16.26 18.93 -25.16
CA ALA A 324 -17.46 18.46 -24.50
C ALA A 324 -17.60 19.15 -23.15
N GLU A 325 -18.85 19.29 -22.70
CA GLU A 325 -19.18 19.78 -21.37
C GLU A 325 -20.38 18.98 -20.85
N ALA A 326 -20.32 18.55 -19.60
CA ALA A 326 -21.43 17.86 -18.97
C ALA A 326 -21.68 18.36 -17.56
N ARG A 327 -22.96 18.38 -17.18
CA ARG A 327 -23.42 18.57 -15.81
C ARG A 327 -24.29 17.38 -15.44
N ILE A 328 -23.92 16.71 -14.36
CA ILE A 328 -24.71 15.60 -13.83
C ILE A 328 -25.60 16.06 -12.67
N PRO A 329 -26.79 15.45 -12.49
CA PRO A 329 -27.62 15.71 -11.33
C PRO A 329 -26.92 15.33 -10.03
N GLU A 330 -27.20 16.07 -8.97
CA GLU A 330 -26.83 15.75 -7.59
C GLU A 330 -27.20 14.30 -7.19
N SER A 331 -28.32 13.78 -7.70
CA SER A 331 -28.75 12.39 -7.45
C SER A 331 -27.75 11.36 -7.99
N VAL A 332 -27.04 11.64 -9.08
CA VAL A 332 -25.98 10.76 -9.59
C VAL A 332 -24.80 10.72 -8.63
N ALA A 333 -24.36 11.88 -8.15
CA ALA A 333 -23.24 11.98 -7.21
C ALA A 333 -23.56 11.26 -5.89
N ARG A 334 -24.79 11.40 -5.38
CA ARG A 334 -25.26 10.69 -4.17
C ARG A 334 -25.31 9.18 -4.34
N GLU A 335 -25.71 8.66 -5.51
CA GLU A 335 -25.66 7.21 -5.77
C GLU A 335 -24.20 6.71 -5.79
N MET A 336 -23.24 7.52 -6.25
CA MET A 336 -21.82 7.18 -6.17
C MET A 336 -21.29 7.21 -4.72
N GLU A 337 -21.73 8.14 -3.88
CA GLU A 337 -21.45 8.13 -2.43
C GLU A 337 -21.96 6.85 -1.77
N SER A 338 -23.25 6.51 -1.99
CA SER A 338 -23.85 5.28 -1.46
C SER A 338 -23.11 4.03 -1.94
N ALA A 339 -22.68 4.01 -3.20
CA ALA A 339 -21.88 2.92 -3.73
C ALA A 339 -20.53 2.78 -3.01
N ALA A 340 -19.90 3.90 -2.64
CA ALA A 340 -18.65 3.88 -1.90
C ALA A 340 -18.83 3.29 -0.51
N ASP A 341 -19.91 3.66 0.16
CA ASP A 341 -20.24 3.13 1.48
C ASP A 341 -20.48 1.61 1.43
N VAL A 342 -21.26 1.14 0.45
CA VAL A 342 -21.54 -0.28 0.27
C VAL A 342 -20.29 -1.08 -0.10
N LEU A 343 -19.45 -0.57 -1.01
CA LEU A 343 -18.20 -1.25 -1.39
C LEU A 343 -17.24 -1.37 -0.21
N LEU A 344 -17.17 -0.36 0.65
CA LEU A 344 -16.31 -0.42 1.85
C LEU A 344 -16.87 -1.39 2.89
N ARG A 345 -18.19 -1.40 3.13
CA ARG A 345 -18.86 -2.35 4.05
C ARG A 345 -18.72 -3.79 3.57
N LEU A 346 -18.79 -4.03 2.26
CA LEU A 346 -18.70 -5.36 1.65
C LEU A 346 -17.27 -5.75 1.24
N THR A 347 -16.24 -5.04 1.70
CA THR A 347 -14.86 -5.42 1.38
C THR A 347 -14.52 -6.77 2.00
N ARG A 348 -13.75 -7.61 1.28
CA ARG A 348 -13.20 -8.86 1.86
C ARG A 348 -12.09 -8.64 2.88
N ARG A 349 -11.64 -7.40 3.00
CA ARG A 349 -10.45 -7.02 3.76
C ARG A 349 -10.80 -5.89 4.73
N PRO A 350 -11.76 -6.10 5.67
CA PRO A 350 -12.24 -5.05 6.56
C PRO A 350 -11.16 -4.55 7.52
N THR A 351 -10.14 -5.36 7.80
CA THR A 351 -8.98 -5.02 8.65
C THR A 351 -7.69 -4.82 7.85
N GLY A 352 -7.79 -4.66 6.53
CA GLY A 352 -6.63 -4.52 5.66
C GLY A 352 -6.13 -5.84 5.08
N GLN A 353 -4.90 -5.85 4.55
CA GLN A 353 -4.36 -7.05 3.90
C GLN A 353 -3.60 -7.92 4.91
N GLY A 354 -3.87 -9.23 4.92
CA GLY A 354 -3.23 -10.17 5.86
C GLY A 354 -1.70 -10.11 5.87
N VAL A 355 -1.08 -9.89 4.71
CA VAL A 355 0.38 -9.72 4.57
C VAL A 355 0.92 -8.59 5.46
N TRP A 356 0.18 -7.48 5.60
CA TRP A 356 0.60 -6.36 6.44
C TRP A 356 0.40 -6.61 7.93
N ASN A 357 -0.61 -7.40 8.30
CA ASN A 357 -0.80 -7.84 9.68
C ASN A 357 0.36 -8.75 10.12
N GLU A 358 0.78 -9.69 9.25
CA GLU A 358 1.98 -10.50 9.49
C GLU A 358 3.25 -9.64 9.58
N TYR A 359 3.37 -8.63 8.71
CA TYR A 359 4.49 -7.70 8.72
C TYR A 359 4.55 -6.85 10.00
N GLN A 360 3.40 -6.40 10.51
CA GLN A 360 3.29 -5.70 11.79
C GLN A 360 3.71 -6.59 12.97
N VAL A 361 3.26 -7.85 12.99
CA VAL A 361 3.66 -8.81 14.02
C VAL A 361 5.18 -9.01 13.99
N ALA A 362 5.76 -9.22 12.80
CA ALA A 362 7.20 -9.37 12.64
C ALA A 362 7.98 -8.11 13.08
N PHE A 363 7.45 -6.92 12.80
CA PHE A 363 8.03 -5.66 13.27
C PHE A 363 8.02 -5.56 14.80
N TRP A 364 6.86 -5.80 15.41
CA TRP A 364 6.71 -5.73 16.86
C TRP A 364 7.61 -6.74 17.57
N GLU A 365 7.68 -7.98 17.09
CA GLU A 365 8.54 -9.04 17.63
C GLU A 365 10.03 -8.66 17.63
N ARG A 366 10.47 -7.93 16.60
CA ARG A 366 11.88 -7.56 16.42
C ARG A 366 12.25 -6.27 17.14
N TYR A 367 11.41 -5.24 17.01
CA TYR A 367 11.74 -3.86 17.39
C TYR A 367 10.97 -3.33 18.61
N GLY A 368 9.95 -4.06 19.06
CA GLY A 368 9.05 -3.61 20.11
C GLY A 368 8.04 -2.55 19.65
N THR A 369 7.28 -2.01 20.60
CA THR A 369 6.41 -0.84 20.41
C THR A 369 7.07 0.42 20.94
N GLY A 370 6.63 1.60 20.47
CA GLY A 370 7.11 2.88 20.98
C GLY A 370 8.56 3.19 20.58
N THR A 371 9.03 2.66 19.46
CA THR A 371 10.38 2.91 18.92
C THR A 371 10.26 3.43 17.48
N LEU A 372 11.24 4.24 17.06
CA LEU A 372 11.37 4.69 15.67
C LEU A 372 12.48 3.89 15.01
N VAL A 373 12.16 3.08 14.01
CA VAL A 373 13.16 2.33 13.24
C VAL A 373 13.27 2.94 11.86
N PRO A 374 14.43 3.49 11.44
CA PRO A 374 14.59 4.09 10.11
C PRO A 374 14.11 3.14 9.01
N VAL A 375 13.36 3.65 8.03
CA VAL A 375 12.66 2.78 7.07
C VAL A 375 13.62 1.87 6.30
N LYS A 376 14.82 2.36 5.96
CA LYS A 376 15.88 1.57 5.31
C LYS A 376 16.38 0.42 6.20
N GLU A 377 16.41 0.58 7.52
CA GLU A 377 16.78 -0.48 8.47
C GLU A 377 15.68 -1.53 8.57
N VAL A 378 14.41 -1.13 8.48
CA VAL A 378 13.26 -2.05 8.51
C VAL A 378 13.26 -2.95 7.28
N VAL A 379 13.36 -2.35 6.09
CA VAL A 379 13.23 -3.06 4.81
C VAL A 379 14.54 -3.75 4.35
N ASP A 380 15.62 -3.64 5.12
CA ASP A 380 16.86 -4.35 4.80
C ASP A 380 16.63 -5.88 4.91
N PRO A 381 16.88 -6.67 3.85
CA PRO A 381 16.56 -8.09 3.84
C PRO A 381 17.51 -8.97 4.65
N ALA A 382 18.66 -8.43 5.10
CA ALA A 382 19.66 -9.17 5.84
C ALA A 382 19.66 -8.80 7.33
N ALA A 383 19.68 -7.50 7.62
CA ALA A 383 19.73 -6.95 8.97
C ALA A 383 18.34 -6.61 9.53
N GLY A 384 17.33 -6.38 8.68
CA GLY A 384 15.98 -6.00 9.07
C GLY A 384 14.95 -7.13 8.89
N LEU A 385 13.73 -6.75 8.50
CA LEU A 385 12.65 -7.67 8.15
C LEU A 385 12.65 -8.03 6.65
N GLY A 386 13.29 -7.21 5.82
CA GLY A 386 13.04 -7.20 4.39
C GLY A 386 11.70 -6.54 4.05
N TYR A 387 11.32 -6.51 2.78
CA TYR A 387 9.98 -6.06 2.39
C TYR A 387 8.90 -7.11 2.72
N PRO A 388 7.62 -6.69 2.85
CA PRO A 388 6.49 -7.61 3.02
C PRO A 388 6.40 -8.67 1.92
N ALA A 389 5.59 -9.71 2.13
CA ALA A 389 5.36 -10.74 1.11
C ALA A 389 4.88 -10.11 -0.21
N GLU A 390 5.10 -10.82 -1.33
CA GLU A 390 4.79 -10.36 -2.71
C GLU A 390 5.68 -9.21 -3.24
N TYR A 391 6.62 -8.70 -2.44
CA TYR A 391 7.63 -7.77 -2.93
C TYR A 391 8.80 -8.54 -3.57
N PRO A 392 9.43 -7.97 -4.63
CA PRO A 392 10.65 -8.56 -5.19
C PRO A 392 11.72 -8.78 -4.12
N GLY A 393 12.21 -10.03 -4.02
CA GLY A 393 13.24 -10.41 -3.05
C GLY A 393 12.77 -10.58 -1.60
N SER A 394 11.46 -10.50 -1.31
CA SER A 394 10.93 -10.82 0.02
C SER A 394 11.14 -12.31 0.35
N ARG A 395 11.39 -12.59 1.63
CA ARG A 395 11.44 -13.95 2.20
C ARG A 395 10.15 -14.33 2.92
N MET A 396 9.22 -13.38 3.05
CA MET A 396 7.92 -13.64 3.66
C MET A 396 7.00 -14.25 2.61
N THR A 397 6.23 -15.26 3.03
CA THR A 397 5.25 -15.92 2.18
C THR A 397 3.89 -15.33 2.48
N ALA A 398 3.15 -14.94 1.45
CA ALA A 398 1.78 -14.47 1.65
C ALA A 398 0.90 -15.64 2.14
N PRO A 399 0.02 -15.42 3.12
CA PRO A 399 -0.92 -16.45 3.52
C PRO A 399 -1.82 -16.80 2.34
N PRO A 400 -2.18 -18.09 2.15
CA PRO A 400 -3.08 -18.47 1.07
C PRO A 400 -4.43 -17.76 1.28
N PRO A 401 -5.13 -17.35 0.20
CA PRO A 401 -6.46 -16.76 0.32
C PRO A 401 -7.41 -17.76 0.99
N ALA A 402 -7.88 -17.44 2.19
CA ALA A 402 -8.89 -18.24 2.89
C ALA A 402 -10.29 -17.91 2.37
N LEU A 403 -11.19 -18.90 2.42
CA LEU A 403 -12.63 -18.68 2.24
C LEU A 403 -13.15 -18.02 3.53
N SER A 404 -13.75 -16.84 3.39
CA SER A 404 -14.40 -16.13 4.51
C SER A 404 -15.89 -16.50 4.59
N GLU A 405 -16.52 -16.30 5.74
CA GLU A 405 -17.97 -16.52 5.90
C GLU A 405 -18.79 -15.68 4.91
N ARG A 406 -18.38 -14.42 4.71
CA ARG A 406 -18.92 -13.54 3.66
C ARG A 406 -18.95 -14.22 2.28
N ASP A 407 -17.90 -14.97 1.94
CA ASP A 407 -17.80 -15.60 0.63
C ASP A 407 -18.77 -16.77 0.49
N GLU A 408 -18.91 -17.56 1.55
CA GLU A 408 -19.87 -18.66 1.60
C GLU A 408 -21.29 -18.12 1.44
N ARG A 409 -21.62 -17.04 2.15
CA ARG A 409 -22.92 -16.34 2.03
C ARG A 409 -23.13 -15.79 0.61
N LEU A 410 -22.13 -15.14 0.00
CA LEU A 410 -22.22 -14.64 -1.38
C LEU A 410 -22.38 -15.76 -2.41
N LEU A 411 -21.65 -16.87 -2.25
CA LEU A 411 -21.76 -18.04 -3.12
C LEU A 411 -23.15 -18.66 -3.02
N ALA A 412 -23.69 -18.79 -1.81
CA ALA A 412 -25.05 -19.27 -1.58
C ALA A 412 -26.09 -18.37 -2.28
N LEU A 413 -25.96 -17.04 -2.14
CA LEU A 413 -26.83 -16.08 -2.84
C LEU A 413 -26.73 -16.19 -4.36
N ALA A 414 -25.53 -16.33 -4.92
CA ALA A 414 -25.34 -16.54 -6.34
C ALA A 414 -26.03 -17.82 -6.83
N TRP A 415 -25.96 -18.89 -6.04
CA TRP A 415 -26.58 -20.17 -6.34
C TRP A 415 -28.11 -20.11 -6.27
N GLN A 416 -28.67 -19.49 -5.23
CA GLN A 416 -30.11 -19.25 -5.09
C GLN A 416 -30.65 -18.42 -6.25
N THR A 417 -29.96 -17.31 -6.58
CA THR A 417 -30.32 -16.44 -7.72
C THR A 417 -30.43 -17.23 -9.02
N LEU A 418 -29.47 -18.13 -9.27
CA LEU A 418 -29.49 -19.01 -10.44
C LEU A 418 -30.63 -20.04 -10.39
N ALA A 419 -30.90 -20.64 -9.23
CA ALA A 419 -31.96 -21.62 -9.05
C ALA A 419 -33.35 -21.01 -9.29
N ASP A 420 -33.55 -19.77 -8.86
CA ASP A 420 -34.79 -19.01 -9.05
C ASP A 420 -34.97 -18.50 -10.49
N GLY A 421 -33.97 -18.70 -11.36
CA GLY A 421 -33.95 -18.16 -12.72
C GLY A 421 -33.69 -16.65 -12.79
N SER A 422 -33.46 -16.00 -11.64
CA SER A 422 -32.98 -14.62 -11.58
C SER A 422 -31.51 -14.55 -12.02
N ARG A 423 -31.07 -13.36 -12.44
CA ARG A 423 -29.67 -13.09 -12.81
C ARG A 423 -29.10 -11.83 -12.18
N GLU A 424 -29.85 -11.27 -11.24
CA GLU A 424 -29.48 -10.07 -10.52
C GLU A 424 -29.72 -10.31 -9.04
N ILE A 425 -28.68 -10.07 -8.24
CA ILE A 425 -28.76 -9.93 -6.79
C ILE A 425 -29.00 -8.45 -6.52
N VAL A 426 -30.14 -8.13 -5.92
CA VAL A 426 -30.46 -6.79 -5.44
C VAL A 426 -30.16 -6.73 -3.95
N LEU A 427 -29.10 -6.01 -3.60
CA LEU A 427 -28.70 -5.80 -2.23
C LEU A 427 -29.67 -4.83 -1.54
N THR A 428 -30.13 -5.22 -0.35
CA THR A 428 -30.80 -4.36 0.64
C THR A 428 -29.83 -4.07 1.78
N ASP A 429 -30.13 -3.09 2.64
CA ASP A 429 -29.30 -2.83 3.81
C ASP A 429 -29.23 -4.05 4.74
N ASP A 430 -30.35 -4.76 4.96
CA ASP A 430 -30.38 -6.02 5.71
C ASP A 430 -29.47 -7.10 5.12
N LEU A 431 -29.45 -7.23 3.79
CA LEU A 431 -28.58 -8.20 3.13
C LEU A 431 -27.11 -7.80 3.22
N ILE A 432 -26.81 -6.50 3.20
CA ILE A 432 -25.46 -5.98 3.40
C ILE A 432 -25.00 -6.27 4.83
N ASP A 433 -25.85 -6.03 5.83
CA ASP A 433 -25.53 -6.33 7.24
C ASP A 433 -25.38 -7.83 7.47
N HIS A 434 -26.16 -8.66 6.78
CA HIS A 434 -25.98 -10.11 6.79
C HIS A 434 -24.70 -10.58 6.07
N LEU A 435 -24.20 -9.83 5.09
CA LEU A 435 -22.99 -10.18 4.34
C LEU A 435 -21.72 -9.62 4.98
N ALA A 436 -21.80 -8.48 5.66
CA ALA A 436 -20.71 -7.90 6.40
C ALA A 436 -20.37 -8.78 7.62
N ASP A 437 -19.09 -8.84 7.96
CA ASP A 437 -18.66 -9.44 9.23
C ASP A 437 -19.03 -8.49 10.39
N ASP A 438 -19.24 -9.02 11.60
CA ASP A 438 -19.63 -8.25 12.80
C ASP A 438 -18.58 -7.21 13.27
N GLU A 439 -17.40 -7.15 12.63
CA GLU A 439 -16.36 -6.19 12.98
C GLU A 439 -16.69 -4.78 12.46
N PRO A 440 -16.70 -3.75 13.33
CA PRO A 440 -17.11 -2.42 12.93
C PRO A 440 -16.09 -1.78 11.99
N THR A 441 -16.39 -1.82 10.68
CA THR A 441 -15.78 -0.98 9.63
C THR A 441 -15.90 0.53 9.92
N GLY A 442 -16.73 0.91 10.89
CA GLY A 442 -17.17 2.29 11.14
C GLY A 442 -16.12 3.30 11.62
N GLN A 443 -14.93 2.90 12.06
CA GLN A 443 -13.91 3.84 12.59
C GLN A 443 -12.73 4.14 11.65
N ALA A 444 -12.51 3.37 10.58
CA ALA A 444 -11.27 3.46 9.80
C ALA A 444 -11.52 3.56 8.28
N ALA A 445 -12.34 4.52 7.83
CA ALA A 445 -12.47 4.76 6.39
C ALA A 445 -11.20 5.44 5.83
N PRO A 446 -10.74 5.08 4.61
CA PRO A 446 -9.73 5.86 3.92
C PRO A 446 -10.14 7.34 3.82
N PRO A 447 -9.22 8.30 4.08
CA PRO A 447 -9.58 9.71 4.23
C PRO A 447 -10.12 10.33 2.94
N HIS A 448 -9.72 9.79 1.79
CA HIS A 448 -10.23 10.15 0.48
C HIS A 448 -10.09 8.98 -0.49
N VAL A 449 -11.00 8.94 -1.45
CA VAL A 449 -11.12 7.93 -2.50
C VAL A 449 -11.47 8.59 -3.83
N GLU A 450 -11.37 7.83 -4.91
CA GLU A 450 -11.91 8.22 -6.20
C GLU A 450 -12.72 7.06 -6.77
N MET A 451 -13.82 7.38 -7.45
CA MET A 451 -14.65 6.38 -8.11
C MET A 451 -14.94 6.81 -9.53
N CYS A 452 -14.82 5.88 -10.47
CA CYS A 452 -15.39 6.03 -11.80
C CYS A 452 -16.80 5.44 -11.83
N ALA A 453 -17.73 6.12 -12.49
CA ALA A 453 -19.04 5.60 -12.81
C ALA A 453 -19.34 5.74 -14.31
N ARG A 454 -19.82 4.68 -14.94
CA ARG A 454 -20.49 4.78 -16.25
C ARG A 454 -21.96 5.07 -15.99
N LEU A 455 -22.46 6.19 -16.51
CA LEU A 455 -23.84 6.62 -16.33
C LEU A 455 -24.69 6.17 -17.51
N HIS A 456 -25.71 5.36 -17.21
CA HIS A 456 -26.61 4.77 -18.19
C HIS A 456 -27.97 5.46 -18.12
N ALA A 457 -28.28 6.24 -19.15
CA ALA A 457 -29.56 6.92 -19.32
C ALA A 457 -29.87 7.17 -20.80
N ASP A 458 -31.10 6.86 -21.20
CA ASP A 458 -31.52 6.92 -22.61
C ASP A 458 -31.56 8.36 -23.17
N SER A 459 -31.72 9.35 -22.29
CA SER A 459 -31.80 10.77 -22.66
C SER A 459 -31.52 11.66 -21.45
N LEU A 460 -31.24 12.95 -21.70
CA LEU A 460 -31.15 13.97 -20.64
C LEU A 460 -32.45 14.07 -19.83
N SER A 461 -33.62 13.93 -20.47
CA SER A 461 -34.90 13.96 -19.75
C SER A 461 -35.13 12.71 -18.88
N ALA A 462 -34.62 11.54 -19.28
CA ALA A 462 -34.62 10.36 -18.42
C ALA A 462 -33.73 10.57 -17.20
N LEU A 463 -32.53 11.12 -17.41
CA LEU A 463 -31.59 11.47 -16.36
C LEU A 463 -32.19 12.48 -15.36
N GLU A 464 -32.86 13.53 -15.86
CA GLU A 464 -33.53 14.54 -15.04
C GLU A 464 -34.65 13.95 -14.15
N ARG A 465 -35.40 12.97 -14.67
CA ARG A 465 -36.42 12.24 -13.91
C ARG A 465 -35.87 11.18 -12.96
N GLY A 466 -34.55 11.02 -12.89
CA GLY A 466 -33.91 9.99 -12.06
C GLY A 466 -34.01 8.56 -12.61
N ASN A 467 -34.29 8.42 -13.91
CA ASN A 467 -34.32 7.13 -14.61
C ASN A 467 -32.93 6.84 -15.21
N PHE A 468 -32.02 6.41 -14.35
CA PHE A 468 -30.67 6.04 -14.74
C PHE A 468 -30.15 4.86 -13.91
N THR A 469 -29.08 4.23 -14.38
CA THR A 469 -28.27 3.31 -13.57
C THR A 469 -26.79 3.65 -13.69
N LEU A 470 -25.98 3.20 -12.73
CA LEU A 470 -24.53 3.40 -12.70
C LEU A 470 -23.81 2.06 -12.73
N THR A 471 -22.72 1.95 -13.47
CA THR A 471 -21.73 0.89 -13.23
C THR A 471 -20.47 1.51 -12.65
N VAL A 472 -20.12 1.12 -11.43
CA VAL A 472 -19.03 1.77 -10.68
C VAL A 472 -17.75 0.96 -10.72
N THR A 473 -16.61 1.65 -10.65
CA THR A 473 -15.29 1.06 -10.50
C THR A 473 -14.45 1.96 -9.60
N PRO A 474 -14.01 1.49 -8.43
CA PRO A 474 -13.21 2.30 -7.52
C PRO A 474 -11.77 2.45 -8.00
N ALA A 475 -11.16 3.58 -7.65
CA ALA A 475 -9.74 3.87 -7.78
C ALA A 475 -9.14 4.19 -6.40
N ARG A 476 -7.83 3.97 -6.23
CA ARG A 476 -7.17 3.91 -4.92
C ARG A 476 -7.46 5.11 -4.00
N SER A 477 -7.34 6.32 -4.54
CA SER A 477 -7.43 7.59 -3.82
C SER A 477 -7.83 8.72 -4.76
N ALA A 478 -8.33 9.84 -4.22
CA ALA A 478 -8.49 11.09 -4.97
C ALA A 478 -7.26 11.37 -5.85
N GLY A 479 -7.48 11.79 -7.09
CA GLY A 479 -6.41 12.11 -8.03
C GLY A 479 -5.71 10.92 -8.67
N THR A 480 -6.18 9.68 -8.49
CA THR A 480 -5.55 8.52 -9.16
C THR A 480 -5.75 8.59 -10.68
N LEU A 481 -6.97 8.88 -11.14
CA LEU A 481 -7.40 8.82 -12.53
C LEU A 481 -7.46 10.19 -13.22
N THR A 482 -7.36 11.27 -12.45
CA THR A 482 -7.76 12.63 -12.85
C THR A 482 -6.63 13.65 -12.77
N SER A 483 -5.67 13.48 -11.85
CA SER A 483 -4.57 14.43 -11.59
C SER A 483 -3.66 14.69 -12.79
N ARG A 484 -3.34 13.66 -13.60
CA ARG A 484 -2.53 13.78 -14.82
C ARG A 484 -3.11 14.80 -15.78
N PHE A 485 -4.42 14.96 -15.74
CA PHE A 485 -5.15 15.82 -16.66
C PHE A 485 -5.33 17.25 -16.15
N THR A 486 -4.96 17.60 -14.91
CA THR A 486 -5.09 18.99 -14.44
C THR A 486 -4.27 20.00 -15.25
N PRO A 487 -3.07 19.68 -15.81
CA PRO A 487 -2.36 20.62 -16.67
C PRO A 487 -3.04 20.77 -18.05
N VAL A 488 -3.88 19.82 -18.43
CA VAL A 488 -4.57 19.77 -19.75
C VAL A 488 -5.98 20.36 -19.65
N ALA A 489 -6.75 19.96 -18.64
CA ALA A 489 -8.10 20.41 -18.33
C ALA A 489 -8.06 21.43 -17.18
N THR A 490 -7.52 22.61 -17.47
CA THR A 490 -7.37 23.71 -16.50
C THR A 490 -8.73 24.27 -16.07
N GLY A 491 -8.81 24.81 -14.84
CA GLY A 491 -10.04 25.47 -14.36
C GLY A 491 -11.14 24.50 -13.91
N THR A 492 -10.83 23.21 -13.76
CA THR A 492 -11.77 22.21 -13.23
C THR A 492 -12.01 22.35 -11.72
N GLY A 493 -11.03 22.85 -10.95
CA GLY A 493 -11.04 22.86 -9.48
C GLY A 493 -10.47 21.59 -8.83
N LEU A 494 -10.06 20.60 -9.64
CA LEU A 494 -9.47 19.35 -9.16
C LEU A 494 -8.13 19.55 -8.43
N ASP A 495 -7.34 20.54 -8.86
CA ASP A 495 -6.08 20.89 -8.23
C ASP A 495 -6.26 21.39 -6.79
N GLU A 496 -7.33 22.14 -6.51
CA GLU A 496 -7.68 22.56 -5.14
C GLU A 496 -8.05 21.35 -4.27
N ILE A 497 -8.82 20.41 -4.83
CA ILE A 497 -9.21 19.17 -4.13
C ILE A 497 -7.98 18.37 -3.68
N TYR A 498 -6.95 18.26 -4.53
CA TYR A 498 -5.74 17.52 -4.16
C TYR A 498 -4.88 18.30 -3.16
N ARG A 499 -4.87 19.64 -3.23
CA ARG A 499 -4.20 20.52 -2.25
C ARG A 499 -4.84 20.41 -0.85
N GLN A 500 -6.13 20.12 -0.80
CA GLN A 500 -6.92 20.00 0.44
C GLN A 500 -7.21 18.54 0.84
N ALA A 501 -6.56 17.55 0.20
CA ALA A 501 -6.80 16.14 0.51
C ALA A 501 -6.52 15.86 2.00
N PRO A 502 -7.51 15.34 2.76
CA PRO A 502 -7.36 15.15 4.20
C PRO A 502 -6.39 13.99 4.51
N ALA A 503 -5.67 14.11 5.62
CA ALA A 503 -4.84 13.02 6.14
C ALA A 503 -5.70 12.01 6.93
N GLY A 504 -5.24 10.77 7.00
CA GLY A 504 -5.88 9.74 7.82
C GLY A 504 -5.65 9.91 9.32
N VAL A 505 -4.61 10.65 9.72
CA VAL A 505 -4.18 10.85 11.12
C VAL A 505 -4.16 12.34 11.46
N GLU A 506 -4.65 12.68 12.65
CA GLU A 506 -4.65 14.04 13.17
C GLU A 506 -3.21 14.61 13.20
N ASN A 507 -3.04 15.85 12.77
CA ASN A 507 -1.75 16.54 12.72
C ASN A 507 -0.65 15.82 11.91
N ALA A 508 -0.99 14.87 11.03
CA ALA A 508 0.00 14.27 10.13
C ALA A 508 0.56 15.27 9.11
N LEU A 509 1.79 15.02 8.68
CA LEU A 509 2.40 15.68 7.53
C LEU A 509 1.86 15.01 6.26
N THR A 510 0.97 15.69 5.55
CA THR A 510 0.58 15.27 4.20
C THR A 510 1.76 15.47 3.27
N ALA A 511 2.16 14.40 2.58
CA ALA A 511 3.31 14.41 1.70
C ALA A 511 3.01 13.69 0.38
N GLN A 512 3.38 14.28 -0.76
CA GLN A 512 3.25 13.63 -2.06
C GLN A 512 4.50 12.79 -2.32
N LEU A 513 4.31 11.51 -2.67
CA LEU A 513 5.41 10.68 -3.15
C LEU A 513 5.78 11.10 -4.58
N SER A 514 7.07 11.30 -4.84
CA SER A 514 7.60 11.56 -6.19
C SER A 514 8.75 10.61 -6.48
N PHE A 515 8.61 9.80 -7.53
CA PHE A 515 9.59 8.78 -7.88
C PHE A 515 9.47 8.38 -9.35
N PRO A 516 10.58 8.15 -10.06
CA PRO A 516 10.53 7.65 -11.43
C PRO A 516 10.03 6.20 -11.45
N ALA A 517 9.38 5.83 -12.55
CA ALA A 517 8.98 4.45 -12.76
C ALA A 517 10.19 3.58 -13.12
N LEU A 518 10.12 2.27 -12.86
CA LEU A 518 11.14 1.32 -13.32
C LEU A 518 11.23 1.24 -14.86
N TYR A 519 10.17 1.67 -15.56
CA TYR A 519 10.10 1.68 -17.02
C TYR A 519 9.75 3.09 -17.51
N PRO A 520 10.59 3.74 -18.36
CA PRO A 520 10.42 5.13 -18.76
C PRO A 520 9.01 5.46 -19.31
N HIS A 521 8.46 4.63 -20.19
CA HIS A 521 7.13 4.84 -20.79
C HIS A 521 5.98 5.01 -19.78
N THR A 522 6.15 4.53 -18.54
CA THR A 522 5.16 4.68 -17.48
C THR A 522 5.11 6.11 -16.94
N GLU A 523 6.20 6.88 -17.09
CA GLU A 523 6.23 8.28 -16.67
C GLU A 523 5.20 9.15 -17.42
N ASN A 524 4.86 8.77 -18.66
CA ASN A 524 3.75 9.36 -19.39
C ASN A 524 2.46 9.38 -18.55
N VAL A 525 2.19 8.37 -17.72
CA VAL A 525 0.96 8.32 -16.92
C VAL A 525 1.12 8.81 -15.48
N ALA A 526 2.37 9.07 -15.04
CA ALA A 526 2.69 9.29 -13.63
C ALA A 526 3.18 10.71 -13.29
N ARG A 527 3.60 11.51 -14.28
CA ARG A 527 4.01 12.91 -14.04
C ARG A 527 2.81 13.78 -13.68
N VAL A 528 2.85 14.39 -12.50
CA VAL A 528 1.77 15.22 -11.95
C VAL A 528 2.34 16.38 -11.14
N PRO A 529 1.69 17.55 -11.08
CA PRO A 529 2.14 18.67 -10.26
C PRO A 529 2.34 18.28 -8.79
N ALA A 530 3.20 19.02 -8.09
CA ALA A 530 3.29 18.92 -6.63
C ALA A 530 2.11 19.67 -6.00
N TYR A 531 1.13 18.93 -5.47
CA TYR A 531 -0.04 19.54 -4.83
C TYR A 531 0.18 19.78 -3.32
N LEU A 532 0.85 18.85 -2.63
CA LEU A 532 0.93 18.90 -1.17
C LEU A 532 2.08 19.76 -0.65
N PRO A 533 1.99 20.27 0.61
CA PRO A 533 3.03 21.11 1.21
C PRO A 533 4.39 20.41 1.39
N HIS A 534 4.39 19.07 1.36
CA HIS A 534 5.60 18.26 1.46
C HIS A 534 5.70 17.28 0.29
N VAL A 535 6.92 16.96 -0.11
CA VAL A 535 7.23 15.90 -1.08
C VAL A 535 8.25 14.96 -0.47
N ILE A 536 8.04 13.66 -0.69
CA ILE A 536 9.05 12.63 -0.43
C ILE A 536 9.62 12.23 -1.79
N PRO A 537 10.76 12.81 -2.21
CA PRO A 537 11.44 12.38 -3.43
C PRO A 537 12.11 11.03 -3.19
N LEU A 538 12.11 10.16 -4.20
CA LEU A 538 12.84 8.90 -4.17
C LEU A 538 13.47 8.65 -5.53
N GLY A 539 14.79 8.56 -5.58
CA GLY A 539 15.55 8.30 -6.81
C GLY A 539 15.44 9.43 -7.82
N GLU A 540 15.45 10.69 -7.37
CA GLU A 540 15.34 11.89 -8.20
C GLU A 540 16.45 12.90 -7.89
N HIS A 541 16.78 13.76 -8.87
CA HIS A 541 17.58 14.95 -8.63
C HIS A 541 16.66 16.14 -8.31
N ARG A 542 16.91 16.83 -7.19
CA ARG A 542 16.18 18.03 -6.75
C ARG A 542 17.16 19.18 -6.57
N GLY A 543 16.88 20.33 -7.15
CA GLY A 543 17.74 21.52 -7.05
C GLY A 543 17.47 22.32 -5.77
N PRO A 544 18.43 23.09 -5.26
CA PRO A 544 18.20 24.01 -4.14
C PRO A 544 17.21 25.14 -4.50
N ASP A 545 17.10 25.49 -5.78
CA ASP A 545 16.17 26.50 -6.32
C ASP A 545 14.80 25.93 -6.72
N ASP A 546 14.52 24.64 -6.44
CA ASP A 546 13.15 24.14 -6.56
C ASP A 546 12.31 24.92 -5.53
N THR A 547 11.64 25.99 -5.98
CA THR A 547 10.81 26.93 -5.18
C THR A 547 9.52 26.29 -4.67
N ALA A 548 9.63 25.03 -4.24
CA ALA A 548 8.62 24.00 -4.21
C ALA A 548 8.60 23.34 -2.82
N PRO A 549 7.68 22.40 -2.55
CA PRO A 549 7.28 21.98 -1.20
C PRO A 549 8.42 21.50 -0.30
N THR A 550 8.19 21.52 1.02
CA THR A 550 9.19 21.14 2.02
C THR A 550 9.51 19.65 1.89
N LEU A 551 10.72 19.33 1.43
CA LEU A 551 11.15 17.95 1.21
C LEU A 551 11.21 17.15 2.53
N ILE A 552 10.89 15.86 2.45
CA ILE A 552 11.11 14.87 3.51
C ILE A 552 12.01 13.79 2.93
N ASP A 553 13.25 13.77 3.39
CA ASP A 553 14.24 12.78 2.96
C ASP A 553 13.85 11.38 3.45
N VAL A 554 14.13 10.35 2.65
CA VAL A 554 13.88 8.96 3.02
C VAL A 554 14.67 8.53 4.27
N ASP A 555 15.82 9.14 4.53
CA ASP A 555 16.63 8.91 5.73
C ASP A 555 16.04 9.57 6.99
N ASP A 556 15.13 10.53 6.82
CA ASP A 556 14.33 11.11 7.91
C ASP A 556 13.07 10.28 8.22
N LEU A 557 12.76 9.24 7.44
CA LEU A 557 11.59 8.41 7.65
C LEU A 557 11.89 7.20 8.55
N ALA A 558 11.04 6.99 9.55
CA ALA A 558 11.03 5.81 10.42
C ALA A 558 9.65 5.15 10.45
N VAL A 559 9.63 3.86 10.76
CA VAL A 559 8.42 3.10 11.08
C VAL A 559 8.32 2.96 12.60
N THR A 560 7.11 3.12 13.13
CA THR A 560 6.73 2.77 14.50
C THR A 560 5.52 1.86 14.49
N ALA A 561 5.33 1.10 15.57
CA ALA A 561 4.21 0.19 15.75
C ALA A 561 3.38 0.56 16.97
N THR A 562 2.05 0.53 16.79
CA THR A 562 1.09 0.34 17.88
C THR A 562 0.62 -1.12 17.88
N HIS A 563 -0.26 -1.47 18.82
CA HIS A 563 -0.90 -2.80 18.84
C HIS A 563 -1.77 -3.09 17.62
N THR A 564 -2.20 -2.07 16.87
CA THR A 564 -3.18 -2.21 15.79
C THR A 564 -2.64 -1.91 14.39
N ARG A 565 -1.57 -1.11 14.28
CA ARG A 565 -1.00 -0.76 12.96
C ARG A 565 0.43 -0.25 13.04
N LEU A 566 1.06 -0.16 11.87
CA LEU A 566 2.32 0.56 11.67
C LEU A 566 2.04 1.98 11.16
N TYR A 567 2.92 2.91 11.54
CA TYR A 567 2.89 4.29 11.04
C TYR A 567 4.25 4.70 10.51
N LEU A 568 4.22 5.60 9.52
CA LEU A 568 5.39 6.31 9.03
C LEU A 568 5.56 7.62 9.81
N VAL A 569 6.79 7.94 10.21
CA VAL A 569 7.10 9.10 11.05
C VAL A 569 8.32 9.82 10.51
N SER A 570 8.29 11.15 10.47
CA SER A 570 9.48 11.98 10.29
C SER A 570 10.25 12.04 11.62
N ILE A 571 11.49 11.57 11.63
CA ILE A 571 12.34 11.48 12.82
C ILE A 571 12.62 12.89 13.37
N SER A 572 13.05 13.80 12.49
CA SER A 572 13.41 15.18 12.86
C SER A 572 12.21 16.00 13.32
N ARG A 573 11.05 15.83 12.68
CA ARG A 573 9.83 16.60 12.98
C ARG A 573 8.94 15.94 14.03
N ARG A 574 9.18 14.66 14.35
CA ARG A 574 8.39 13.83 15.28
C ARG A 574 6.89 13.88 14.99
N ARG A 575 6.53 13.77 13.71
CA ARG A 575 5.14 13.77 13.25
C ARG A 575 4.91 12.58 12.34
N VAL A 576 3.70 12.01 12.43
CA VAL A 576 3.24 11.02 11.45
C VAL A 576 3.29 11.63 10.05
N VAL A 577 3.72 10.85 9.08
CA VAL A 577 3.73 11.22 7.66
C VAL A 577 2.66 10.39 6.95
N ASP A 578 1.83 11.04 6.15
CA ASP A 578 0.79 10.39 5.35
C ASP A 578 1.10 10.56 3.84
N PRO A 579 1.78 9.58 3.22
CA PRO A 579 2.18 9.65 1.82
C PRO A 579 1.00 9.48 0.86
N GLN A 580 0.88 10.40 -0.09
CA GLN A 580 -0.14 10.38 -1.15
C GLN A 580 0.47 10.08 -2.51
N VAL A 581 -0.28 9.31 -3.31
CA VAL A 581 0.02 9.03 -4.72
C VAL A 581 -1.15 9.51 -5.56
N PHE A 582 -0.93 10.57 -6.34
CA PHE A 582 -1.93 11.16 -7.21
C PHE A 582 -1.70 10.72 -8.66
N HIS A 583 -1.57 9.43 -8.95
CA HIS A 583 -1.46 8.97 -10.35
C HIS A 583 -1.81 7.49 -10.51
N ALA A 584 -2.16 7.09 -11.74
CA ALA A 584 -2.65 5.76 -12.07
C ALA A 584 -1.57 4.68 -12.30
N MET A 585 -0.34 4.91 -11.82
CA MET A 585 0.72 3.89 -11.88
C MET A 585 0.27 2.61 -11.12
N ALA A 586 0.49 1.44 -11.72
CA ALA A 586 0.26 0.16 -11.08
C ALA A 586 1.32 -0.06 -9.98
N LEU A 587 1.00 0.36 -8.75
CA LEU A 587 1.93 0.40 -7.63
C LEU A 587 2.53 -0.97 -7.27
N ASP A 588 1.89 -2.08 -7.62
CA ASP A 588 2.44 -3.42 -7.38
C ASP A 588 3.46 -3.89 -8.43
N LYS A 589 3.60 -3.18 -9.56
CA LYS A 589 4.37 -3.63 -10.73
C LYS A 589 5.45 -2.65 -11.19
N GLN A 590 5.17 -1.35 -11.11
CA GLN A 590 5.93 -0.31 -11.81
C GLN A 590 6.87 0.56 -10.94
N PRO A 591 6.61 0.82 -9.63
CA PRO A 591 7.50 1.64 -8.82
C PRO A 591 8.69 0.85 -8.23
N PRO A 592 9.77 1.53 -7.80
CA PRO A 592 10.79 0.93 -6.94
C PRO A 592 10.19 0.36 -5.64
N PRO A 593 10.76 -0.72 -5.06
CA PRO A 593 10.22 -1.35 -3.85
C PRO A 593 10.00 -0.40 -2.65
N MET A 594 10.88 0.58 -2.45
CA MET A 594 10.71 1.59 -1.39
C MET A 594 9.47 2.47 -1.62
N ALA A 595 9.26 2.95 -2.85
CA ALA A 595 8.08 3.73 -3.21
C ALA A 595 6.79 2.91 -3.05
N ARG A 596 6.79 1.62 -3.46
CA ARG A 596 5.69 0.69 -3.21
C ARG A 596 5.40 0.56 -1.70
N PHE A 597 6.44 0.34 -0.90
CA PHE A 597 6.30 0.19 0.56
C PHE A 597 5.65 1.42 1.20
N LEU A 598 6.18 2.61 0.93
CA LEU A 598 5.67 3.86 1.48
C LEU A 598 4.24 4.16 1.01
N ALA A 599 3.91 3.89 -0.25
CA ALA A 599 2.57 4.11 -0.78
C ALA A 599 1.51 3.20 -0.12
N HIS A 600 1.88 1.97 0.24
CA HIS A 600 0.96 0.97 0.80
C HIS A 600 0.84 1.02 2.32
N LEU A 601 1.91 1.38 3.05
CA LEU A 601 1.97 1.30 4.51
C LEU A 601 0.80 2.01 5.22
N THR A 602 0.51 3.26 4.87
CA THR A 602 -0.51 4.06 5.58
C THR A 602 -1.95 3.64 5.28
N ARG A 603 -2.17 2.87 4.20
CA ARG A 603 -3.48 2.34 3.81
C ARG A 603 -3.61 0.84 4.06
N ALA A 604 -2.65 0.23 4.75
CA ALA A 604 -2.55 -1.22 4.90
C ALA A 604 -3.45 -1.82 5.99
N PHE A 605 -3.79 -1.04 7.03
CA PHE A 605 -4.37 -1.51 8.30
C PHE A 605 -5.84 -1.09 8.50
N GLY A 606 -6.55 -0.82 7.41
CA GLY A 606 -7.98 -0.48 7.43
C GLY A 606 -8.74 -1.14 6.28
N PRO A 607 -10.07 -1.03 6.27
CA PRO A 607 -10.94 -1.54 5.20
C PRO A 607 -10.36 -1.23 3.82
N ALA A 608 -10.04 -2.28 3.06
CA ALA A 608 -9.46 -2.10 1.74
C ALA A 608 -10.52 -1.52 0.80
N TRP A 609 -10.19 -0.36 0.22
CA TRP A 609 -10.99 0.26 -0.82
C TRP A 609 -10.77 -0.44 -2.17
N THR A 610 -11.67 -1.36 -2.51
CA THR A 610 -11.61 -2.18 -3.73
C THR A 610 -12.98 -2.33 -4.37
N GLY A 611 -13.02 -2.83 -5.60
CA GLY A 611 -14.28 -3.19 -6.26
C GLY A 611 -14.97 -4.36 -5.56
N PHE A 612 -16.22 -4.62 -5.93
CA PHE A 612 -16.98 -5.75 -5.41
C PHE A 612 -16.25 -7.07 -5.70
N ASP A 613 -15.93 -7.82 -4.65
CA ASP A 613 -15.13 -9.04 -4.76
C ASP A 613 -15.93 -10.30 -4.38
N TRP A 614 -16.23 -11.11 -5.40
CA TRP A 614 -16.74 -12.48 -5.27
C TRP A 614 -15.69 -13.44 -4.69
N GLY A 615 -14.42 -13.02 -4.72
CA GLY A 615 -13.11 -13.65 -4.49
C GLY A 615 -12.94 -15.10 -4.88
N PRO A 616 -12.00 -15.85 -4.28
CA PRO A 616 -11.14 -16.73 -5.07
C PRO A 616 -11.92 -17.89 -5.69
N GLN A 617 -12.93 -18.42 -5.01
CA GLN A 617 -13.80 -19.46 -5.57
C GLN A 617 -14.88 -18.89 -6.48
N GLY A 618 -15.54 -17.79 -6.09
CA GLY A 618 -16.55 -17.14 -6.92
C GLY A 618 -16.00 -16.67 -8.26
N ALA A 619 -14.77 -16.13 -8.27
CA ALA A 619 -14.07 -15.67 -9.46
C ALA A 619 -13.84 -16.76 -10.51
N ARG A 620 -13.90 -18.05 -10.12
CA ARG A 620 -13.73 -19.20 -11.01
C ARG A 620 -15.05 -19.79 -11.53
N LEU A 621 -16.19 -19.33 -11.04
CA LEU A 621 -17.48 -19.83 -11.48
C LEU A 621 -17.71 -19.49 -12.97
N PRO A 622 -18.33 -20.38 -13.76
CA PRO A 622 -18.55 -20.16 -15.18
C PRO A 622 -19.48 -18.96 -15.46
N PHE A 623 -20.35 -18.64 -14.50
CA PHE A 623 -21.22 -17.48 -14.53
C PHE A 623 -21.39 -16.90 -13.12
N LEU A 624 -21.42 -15.57 -13.03
CA LEU A 624 -21.80 -14.82 -11.84
C LEU A 624 -22.93 -13.85 -12.20
N PRO A 625 -24.00 -13.77 -11.38
CA PRO A 625 -25.08 -12.82 -11.60
C PRO A 625 -24.59 -11.38 -11.41
N ARG A 626 -25.36 -10.44 -11.93
CA ARG A 626 -25.18 -9.02 -11.63
C ARG A 626 -25.44 -8.76 -10.15
N VAL A 627 -24.71 -7.83 -9.54
CA VAL A 627 -24.96 -7.33 -8.18
C VAL A 627 -25.29 -5.85 -8.24
N ARG A 628 -26.47 -5.48 -7.72
CA ARG A 628 -26.98 -4.11 -7.74
C ARG A 628 -27.40 -3.66 -6.34
N TYR A 629 -27.11 -2.42 -5.99
CA TYR A 629 -27.64 -1.72 -4.81
C TYR A 629 -28.26 -0.40 -5.29
N GLY A 630 -29.55 -0.18 -5.00
CA GLY A 630 -30.26 0.99 -5.54
C GLY A 630 -30.16 1.06 -7.08
N ARG A 631 -29.65 2.17 -7.62
CA ARG A 631 -29.40 2.36 -9.06
C ARG A 631 -28.00 1.92 -9.49
N VAL A 632 -27.19 1.38 -8.58
CA VAL A 632 -25.77 1.12 -8.82
C VAL A 632 -25.48 -0.37 -9.01
N ILE A 633 -24.96 -0.70 -10.18
CA ILE A 633 -24.38 -2.00 -10.51
C ILE A 633 -22.95 -2.02 -9.94
N LEU A 634 -22.77 -2.75 -8.84
CA LEU A 634 -21.48 -2.97 -8.18
C LEU A 634 -20.63 -4.01 -8.91
N SER A 635 -21.28 -5.02 -9.48
CA SER A 635 -20.66 -6.03 -10.34
C SER A 635 -21.61 -6.36 -11.49
N PRO A 636 -21.23 -6.13 -12.76
CA PRO A 636 -22.03 -6.62 -13.90
C PRO A 636 -22.06 -8.15 -13.92
N SER A 637 -23.01 -8.73 -14.66
CA SER A 637 -22.99 -10.17 -14.93
C SER A 637 -21.65 -10.55 -15.57
N ARG A 638 -21.07 -11.68 -15.15
CA ARG A 638 -19.76 -12.16 -15.63
C ARG A 638 -19.87 -13.58 -16.13
N TRP A 639 -19.23 -13.88 -17.26
CA TRP A 639 -19.03 -15.21 -17.80
C TRP A 639 -17.54 -15.52 -17.90
N ASN A 640 -17.15 -16.70 -17.43
CA ASN A 640 -15.80 -17.24 -17.59
C ASN A 640 -15.84 -18.35 -18.65
N LEU A 641 -15.35 -18.03 -19.85
CA LEU A 641 -15.30 -18.95 -20.98
C LEU A 641 -13.90 -19.55 -21.09
N THR A 642 -13.79 -20.87 -20.99
CA THR A 642 -12.53 -21.59 -21.20
C THR A 642 -12.41 -22.06 -22.65
N ALA A 643 -11.18 -22.18 -23.16
CA ALA A 643 -10.92 -22.72 -24.49
C ALA A 643 -11.47 -24.16 -24.64
N GLU A 644 -11.42 -24.96 -23.56
CA GLU A 644 -11.97 -26.32 -23.51
C GLU A 644 -13.49 -26.40 -23.71
N ALA A 645 -14.22 -25.30 -23.47
CA ALA A 645 -15.66 -25.24 -23.71
C ALA A 645 -16.03 -25.12 -25.21
N LEU A 646 -15.03 -24.92 -26.09
CA LEU A 646 -15.19 -24.73 -27.53
C LEU A 646 -14.27 -25.69 -28.33
N PRO A 647 -14.54 -25.90 -29.62
CA PRO A 647 -13.66 -26.69 -30.49
C PRO A 647 -12.23 -26.14 -30.52
N GLY A 648 -11.26 -27.06 -30.60
CA GLY A 648 -9.83 -26.72 -30.52
C GLY A 648 -9.29 -25.88 -31.70
N ARG A 649 -8.01 -25.50 -31.62
CA ARG A 649 -7.36 -24.54 -32.54
C ARG A 649 -7.50 -24.89 -34.03
N GLY A 650 -7.49 -26.19 -34.36
CA GLY A 650 -7.61 -26.69 -35.74
C GLY A 650 -9.04 -26.77 -36.28
N ALA A 651 -10.05 -26.50 -35.47
CA ALA A 651 -11.46 -26.60 -35.87
C ALA A 651 -11.82 -25.56 -36.95
N ASP A 652 -12.75 -25.93 -37.82
CA ASP A 652 -13.28 -25.02 -38.83
C ASP A 652 -14.00 -23.82 -38.17
N THR A 653 -14.00 -22.67 -38.85
CA THR A 653 -14.61 -21.43 -38.32
C THR A 653 -16.11 -21.59 -38.06
N ARG A 654 -16.82 -22.34 -38.91
CA ARG A 654 -18.26 -22.57 -38.74
C ARG A 654 -18.54 -23.46 -37.54
N GLU A 655 -17.81 -24.57 -37.42
CA GLU A 655 -17.91 -25.48 -36.27
C GLU A 655 -17.69 -24.74 -34.95
N TRP A 656 -16.65 -23.90 -34.92
CA TRP A 656 -16.33 -23.09 -33.75
C TRP A 656 -17.44 -22.07 -33.42
N THR A 657 -17.99 -21.40 -34.43
CA THR A 657 -19.06 -20.40 -34.27
C THR A 657 -20.36 -21.05 -33.80
N ASP A 658 -20.72 -22.22 -34.33
CA ASP A 658 -21.90 -22.98 -33.91
C ASP A 658 -21.78 -23.44 -32.45
N ALA A 659 -20.58 -23.85 -32.03
CA ALA A 659 -20.31 -24.19 -30.64
C ALA A 659 -20.41 -22.97 -29.71
N LEU A 660 -19.88 -21.81 -30.12
CA LEU A 660 -20.06 -20.57 -29.38
C LEU A 660 -21.55 -20.20 -29.28
N GLY A 661 -22.34 -20.38 -30.35
CA GLY A 661 -23.78 -20.17 -30.32
C GLY A 661 -24.51 -21.04 -29.28
N ARG A 662 -24.16 -22.34 -29.21
CA ARG A 662 -24.69 -23.25 -28.18
C ARG A 662 -24.26 -22.83 -26.78
N TRP A 663 -23.00 -22.45 -26.59
CA TRP A 663 -22.49 -21.95 -25.31
C TRP A 663 -23.22 -20.68 -24.86
N ARG A 664 -23.39 -19.71 -25.76
CA ARG A 664 -24.13 -18.46 -25.50
C ARG A 664 -25.57 -18.75 -25.09
N LYS A 665 -26.24 -19.70 -25.76
CA LYS A 665 -27.61 -20.10 -25.41
C LYS A 665 -27.67 -20.74 -24.02
N ARG A 666 -26.73 -21.63 -23.69
CA ARG A 666 -26.66 -22.32 -22.39
C ARG A 666 -26.47 -21.33 -21.22
N TRP A 667 -25.56 -20.38 -21.38
CA TRP A 667 -25.24 -19.41 -20.33
C TRP A 667 -25.97 -18.08 -20.48
N HIS A 668 -26.91 -18.03 -21.43
CA HIS A 668 -27.69 -16.85 -21.78
C HIS A 668 -26.89 -15.55 -21.94
N CYS A 669 -25.74 -15.69 -22.59
CA CYS A 669 -24.86 -14.61 -22.99
C CYS A 669 -25.40 -13.97 -24.28
N HIS A 670 -26.46 -13.17 -24.12
CA HIS A 670 -27.17 -12.46 -25.19
C HIS A 670 -26.66 -11.01 -25.31
N GLY A 671 -26.78 -10.42 -26.50
CA GLY A 671 -26.36 -9.04 -26.75
C GLY A 671 -24.84 -8.85 -26.84
N ALA A 672 -24.42 -7.61 -26.60
CA ALA A 672 -23.01 -7.23 -26.56
C ALA A 672 -22.38 -7.57 -25.20
N VAL A 673 -21.09 -7.87 -25.20
CA VAL A 673 -20.29 -8.14 -24.00
C VAL A 673 -19.00 -7.36 -24.02
N GLU A 674 -18.40 -7.13 -22.86
CA GLU A 674 -17.05 -6.61 -22.73
C GLU A 674 -16.08 -7.74 -22.44
N LEU A 675 -15.15 -8.00 -23.36
CA LEU A 675 -13.99 -8.86 -23.10
C LEU A 675 -12.99 -8.12 -22.23
N ARG A 676 -12.68 -8.67 -21.05
CA ARG A 676 -11.74 -8.10 -20.08
C ARG A 676 -10.35 -8.74 -20.19
N GLU A 677 -9.33 -7.90 -20.27
CA GLU A 677 -7.90 -8.24 -20.16
C GLU A 677 -7.27 -7.26 -19.16
N ASP A 678 -7.08 -7.67 -17.91
CA ASP A 678 -6.66 -6.77 -16.82
C ASP A 678 -7.56 -5.50 -16.72
N ASP A 679 -6.99 -4.32 -16.96
CA ASP A 679 -7.63 -3.00 -16.98
C ASP A 679 -8.28 -2.66 -18.34
N ARG A 680 -8.15 -3.54 -19.34
CA ARG A 680 -8.58 -3.30 -20.72
C ARG A 680 -9.91 -3.99 -20.96
N THR A 681 -10.84 -3.25 -21.55
CA THR A 681 -12.11 -3.77 -22.03
C THR A 681 -12.21 -3.64 -23.55
N ARG A 682 -12.92 -4.56 -24.18
CA ARG A 682 -13.32 -4.48 -25.60
C ARG A 682 -14.78 -4.90 -25.72
N ARG A 683 -15.63 -4.01 -26.21
CA ARG A 683 -17.03 -4.32 -26.51
C ARG A 683 -17.11 -5.20 -27.75
N LEU A 684 -17.75 -6.36 -27.65
CA LEU A 684 -17.90 -7.36 -28.70
C LEU A 684 -19.38 -7.71 -28.88
N GLN A 685 -19.82 -7.79 -30.12
CA GLN A 685 -21.08 -8.42 -30.51
C GLN A 685 -20.76 -9.83 -31.03
N LEU A 686 -21.10 -10.87 -30.28
CA LEU A 686 -20.64 -12.25 -30.53
C LEU A 686 -21.36 -12.99 -31.68
N ASP A 687 -22.25 -12.30 -32.38
CA ASP A 687 -22.86 -12.70 -33.64
C ASP A 687 -22.16 -12.09 -34.86
N VAL A 688 -21.26 -11.13 -34.67
CA VAL A 688 -20.43 -10.54 -35.72
C VAL A 688 -19.16 -11.39 -35.92
N PRO A 689 -18.92 -11.98 -37.11
CA PRO A 689 -17.77 -12.86 -37.36
C PRO A 689 -16.41 -12.23 -37.03
N ALA A 690 -16.22 -10.95 -37.32
CA ALA A 690 -14.99 -10.23 -36.99
C ALA A 690 -14.75 -10.14 -35.46
N HIS A 691 -15.79 -9.91 -34.67
CA HIS A 691 -15.67 -9.84 -33.20
C HIS A 691 -15.42 -11.22 -32.62
N THR A 692 -16.09 -12.23 -33.16
CA THR A 692 -15.89 -13.64 -32.81
C THR A 692 -14.45 -14.08 -33.07
N ALA A 693 -13.83 -13.64 -34.17
CA ALA A 693 -12.41 -13.88 -34.44
C ALA A 693 -11.47 -13.18 -33.44
N VAL A 694 -11.85 -12.01 -32.91
CA VAL A 694 -11.10 -11.35 -31.83
C VAL A 694 -11.15 -12.19 -30.55
N LEU A 695 -12.33 -12.73 -30.19
CA LEU A 695 -12.49 -13.62 -29.03
C LEU A 695 -11.71 -14.93 -29.21
N ARG A 696 -11.81 -15.58 -30.38
CA ARG A 696 -11.06 -16.80 -30.69
C ARG A 696 -9.56 -16.59 -30.58
N ALA A 697 -9.03 -15.50 -31.16
CA ALA A 697 -7.60 -15.18 -31.07
C ALA A 697 -7.13 -14.89 -29.63
N HIS A 698 -8.01 -14.38 -28.77
CA HIS A 698 -7.73 -14.21 -27.35
C HIS A 698 -7.66 -15.56 -26.64
N LEU A 699 -8.65 -16.44 -26.84
CA LEU A 699 -8.67 -17.79 -26.26
C LEU A 699 -7.49 -18.65 -26.73
N ASP A 700 -7.08 -18.52 -28.00
CA ASP A 700 -5.87 -19.17 -28.54
C ASP A 700 -4.57 -18.68 -27.87
N ARG A 701 -4.60 -17.59 -27.09
CA ARG A 701 -3.42 -17.06 -26.41
C ARG A 701 -3.46 -17.27 -24.91
N GLU A 702 -4.62 -17.06 -24.29
CA GLU A 702 -4.77 -17.00 -22.82
C GLU A 702 -5.55 -18.19 -22.24
N ASP A 703 -6.05 -19.11 -23.09
CA ASP A 703 -6.88 -20.30 -22.77
C ASP A 703 -8.18 -20.03 -21.99
N GLN A 704 -8.41 -18.80 -21.53
CA GLN A 704 -9.63 -18.35 -20.84
C GLN A 704 -9.98 -16.92 -21.24
N ALA A 705 -11.27 -16.60 -21.26
CA ALA A 705 -11.82 -15.27 -21.52
C ALA A 705 -12.83 -14.89 -20.43
N VAL A 706 -12.62 -13.71 -19.82
CA VAL A 706 -13.58 -13.11 -18.90
C VAL A 706 -14.44 -12.12 -19.68
N LEU A 707 -15.73 -12.42 -19.78
CA LEU A 707 -16.72 -11.57 -20.43
C LEU A 707 -17.61 -10.93 -19.37
N THR A 708 -17.88 -9.64 -19.46
CA THR A 708 -18.90 -8.97 -18.65
C THR A 708 -20.01 -8.42 -19.50
N GLU A 709 -21.18 -8.24 -18.91
CA GLU A 709 -22.32 -7.60 -19.55
C GLU A 709 -21.93 -6.20 -20.07
N ALA A 710 -22.27 -5.91 -21.33
CA ALA A 710 -22.16 -4.56 -21.88
C ALA A 710 -23.54 -3.87 -21.87
N PRO A 711 -23.62 -2.60 -21.46
CA PRO A 711 -24.86 -1.83 -21.57
C PRO A 711 -25.36 -1.76 -23.02
N PRO A 712 -26.69 -1.68 -23.23
CA PRO A 712 -27.29 -1.34 -24.50
C PRO A 712 -26.77 0.01 -25.04
N GLU A 713 -26.82 0.19 -26.36
CA GLU A 713 -26.26 1.40 -26.99
C GLU A 713 -27.08 2.64 -26.66
N GLU A 714 -28.40 2.46 -26.50
CA GLU A 714 -29.37 3.48 -26.15
C GLU A 714 -29.07 4.08 -24.77
N SER A 715 -28.47 3.31 -23.86
CA SER A 715 -28.10 3.76 -22.51
C SER A 715 -27.06 4.87 -22.49
N TYR A 716 -26.42 5.18 -23.62
CA TYR A 716 -25.49 6.31 -23.77
C TYR A 716 -26.14 7.54 -24.43
N GLY A 717 -27.46 7.51 -24.67
CA GLY A 717 -28.20 8.55 -25.39
C GLY A 717 -28.15 9.94 -24.74
N TRP A 718 -28.04 10.03 -23.41
CA TRP A 718 -27.92 11.31 -22.69
C TRP A 718 -26.68 12.14 -23.08
N ILE A 719 -25.63 11.48 -23.58
CA ILE A 719 -24.38 12.10 -24.03
C ILE A 719 -24.07 11.76 -25.49
N GLY A 720 -25.10 11.56 -26.31
CA GLY A 720 -24.93 11.39 -27.77
C GLY A 720 -24.29 10.06 -28.18
N GLY A 721 -24.42 9.00 -27.40
CA GLY A 721 -23.93 7.66 -27.76
C GLY A 721 -22.46 7.41 -27.42
N HIS A 722 -21.81 8.33 -26.70
CA HIS A 722 -20.41 8.18 -26.28
C HIS A 722 -20.27 7.30 -25.04
N VAL A 723 -19.50 6.21 -25.16
CA VAL A 723 -19.10 5.42 -23.99
C VAL A 723 -18.17 6.27 -23.13
N HIS A 724 -18.49 6.37 -21.84
CA HIS A 724 -17.82 7.29 -20.92
C HIS A 724 -17.72 6.72 -19.50
N GLU A 725 -16.86 7.34 -18.70
CA GLU A 725 -16.71 7.20 -17.26
C GLU A 725 -16.63 8.61 -16.64
N ILE A 726 -17.35 8.84 -15.54
CA ILE A 726 -17.26 10.04 -14.72
C ILE A 726 -16.37 9.69 -13.53
N ALA A 727 -15.19 10.29 -13.43
CA ALA A 727 -14.29 10.15 -12.30
C ALA A 727 -14.58 11.23 -11.26
N LEU A 728 -14.98 10.82 -10.06
CA LEU A 728 -15.41 11.70 -8.97
C LEU A 728 -14.55 11.44 -7.72
N PRO A 729 -13.73 12.41 -7.29
CA PRO A 729 -13.07 12.38 -5.98
C PRO A 729 -14.07 12.58 -4.84
N MET A 730 -13.86 11.87 -3.75
CA MET A 730 -14.67 11.95 -2.52
C MET A 730 -13.77 11.98 -1.29
N THR A 731 -14.24 12.65 -0.25
CA THR A 731 -13.57 12.72 1.06
C THR A 731 -14.41 12.01 2.12
N SER A 732 -13.76 11.38 3.09
CA SER A 732 -14.50 10.76 4.19
C SER A 732 -15.14 11.82 5.08
N THR A 733 -16.33 11.52 5.58
CA THR A 733 -17.03 12.29 6.63
C THR A 733 -16.51 11.95 8.03
N ARG A 734 -15.64 10.93 8.15
CA ARG A 734 -15.05 10.50 9.43
C ARG A 734 -13.91 11.43 9.81
N SER A 735 -13.82 11.75 11.10
CA SER A 735 -12.67 12.46 11.64
C SER A 735 -11.40 11.61 11.48
N PRO A 736 -10.23 12.23 11.25
CA PRO A 736 -8.95 11.54 11.31
C PRO A 736 -8.79 10.81 12.64
N VAL A 737 -8.07 9.70 12.63
CA VAL A 737 -7.73 9.01 13.88
C VAL A 737 -6.75 9.86 14.69
N PRO A 738 -6.78 9.77 16.04
CA PRO A 738 -5.85 10.51 16.89
C PRO A 738 -4.38 10.19 16.57
N ASP A 739 -3.49 11.17 16.82
CA ASP A 739 -2.05 11.01 16.69
C ASP A 739 -1.55 9.85 17.59
N PRO A 740 -0.93 8.79 17.03
CA PRO A 740 -0.40 7.69 17.82
C PRO A 740 0.88 8.00 18.56
N LEU A 741 1.55 9.13 18.27
CA LEU A 741 2.84 9.44 18.84
C LEU A 741 2.64 9.98 20.25
N SER A 742 2.88 9.11 21.24
CA SER A 742 2.91 9.50 22.65
C SER A 742 4.29 9.26 23.27
N GLY A 743 4.62 10.13 24.21
CA GLY A 743 5.81 10.01 25.05
C GLY A 743 7.16 10.04 24.33
N PHE A 744 8.14 9.35 24.91
CA PHE A 744 9.51 9.26 24.38
C PHE A 744 9.64 8.15 23.33
N LEU A 745 10.02 8.52 22.11
CA LEU A 745 10.21 7.60 20.99
C LEU A 745 11.70 7.52 20.59
N PRO A 746 12.49 6.58 21.13
CA PRO A 746 13.89 6.43 20.76
C PRO A 746 14.04 5.90 19.34
N VAL A 747 15.06 6.40 18.63
CA VAL A 747 15.47 5.84 17.35
C VAL A 747 16.31 4.60 17.58
N LEU A 748 15.90 3.49 16.97
CA LEU A 748 16.54 2.18 17.07
C LEU A 748 17.01 1.74 15.68
N THR A 749 18.26 1.28 15.59
CA THR A 749 18.83 0.69 14.36
C THR A 749 19.11 -0.80 14.58
N ASN A 750 19.32 -1.56 13.51
CA ASN A 750 19.69 -2.97 13.64
C ASN A 750 21.01 -3.18 14.41
N SER A 751 21.91 -2.19 14.38
CA SER A 751 23.17 -2.22 15.11
C SER A 751 23.02 -2.01 16.63
N THR A 752 21.87 -1.49 17.07
CA THR A 752 21.59 -1.13 18.47
C THR A 752 20.54 -2.02 19.14
N LEU A 753 20.04 -3.06 18.46
CA LEU A 753 19.00 -3.96 19.00
C LEU A 753 19.44 -4.67 20.28
N GLY A 754 20.70 -5.11 20.34
CA GLY A 754 21.24 -5.77 21.51
C GLY A 754 22.55 -6.47 21.18
N PRO A 755 23.38 -6.76 22.19
CA PRO A 755 24.61 -7.53 21.98
C PRO A 755 24.28 -8.98 21.60
N VAL A 756 25.03 -9.53 20.65
CA VAL A 756 24.90 -10.94 20.25
C VAL A 756 25.19 -11.89 21.44
N PRO A 757 24.56 -13.07 21.49
CA PRO A 757 24.80 -14.06 22.55
C PRO A 757 26.29 -14.37 22.71
N GLY A 758 26.78 -14.33 23.96
CA GLY A 758 28.18 -14.61 24.30
C GLY A 758 29.16 -13.45 24.05
N ALA A 759 28.71 -12.30 23.54
CA ALA A 759 29.55 -11.12 23.47
C ALA A 759 30.01 -10.69 24.87
N ALA A 760 31.23 -10.16 24.99
CA ALA A 760 31.80 -9.77 26.29
C ALA A 760 30.98 -8.73 27.05
N ARG A 761 30.15 -7.95 26.34
CA ARG A 761 29.26 -6.92 26.88
C ARG A 761 27.79 -7.34 26.92
N ALA A 762 27.47 -8.62 26.69
CA ALA A 762 26.10 -9.12 26.80
C ALA A 762 25.67 -9.14 28.28
N PRO A 763 24.71 -8.28 28.69
CA PRO A 763 24.32 -8.19 30.10
C PRO A 763 23.39 -9.34 30.53
N TRP A 764 22.81 -10.05 29.56
CA TRP A 764 21.85 -11.12 29.79
C TRP A 764 22.18 -12.33 28.91
N LEU A 765 22.20 -13.51 29.52
CA LEU A 765 21.99 -14.79 28.84
C LEU A 765 20.49 -14.95 28.62
N ASN A 766 20.05 -15.00 27.36
CA ASN A 766 18.64 -15.15 27.00
C ASN A 766 18.40 -16.51 26.32
N ALA A 767 17.57 -17.33 26.94
CA ALA A 767 17.28 -18.71 26.53
C ALA A 767 15.79 -18.87 26.22
N LYS A 768 15.47 -19.40 25.03
CA LYS A 768 14.13 -19.85 24.64
C LYS A 768 14.02 -21.35 24.90
N ILE A 769 13.08 -21.73 25.75
CA ILE A 769 12.82 -23.12 26.15
C ILE A 769 11.46 -23.53 25.60
N TYR A 770 11.46 -24.31 24.52
CA TYR A 770 10.26 -24.68 23.79
C TYR A 770 9.53 -25.83 24.46
N THR A 771 8.25 -25.63 24.77
CA THR A 771 7.40 -26.60 25.47
C THR A 771 5.92 -26.38 25.14
N HIS A 772 5.09 -27.34 25.51
CA HIS A 772 3.64 -27.19 25.42
C HIS A 772 3.14 -26.26 26.54
N PRO A 773 2.14 -25.38 26.31
CA PRO A 773 1.62 -24.45 27.31
C PRO A 773 1.23 -25.08 28.64
N ASP A 774 0.64 -26.27 28.61
CA ASP A 774 0.22 -27.01 29.81
C ASP A 774 1.39 -27.35 30.74
N GLN A 775 2.62 -27.36 30.22
CA GLN A 775 3.82 -27.67 30.99
C GLN A 775 4.43 -26.43 31.66
N PHE A 776 3.94 -25.21 31.37
CA PHE A 776 4.55 -24.00 31.93
C PHE A 776 4.50 -23.95 33.45
N GLU A 777 3.41 -24.38 34.08
CA GLU A 777 3.28 -24.32 35.54
C GLU A 777 4.27 -25.25 36.24
N GLU A 778 4.38 -26.51 35.79
CA GLU A 778 5.37 -27.46 36.31
C GLU A 778 6.80 -27.00 36.02
N LEU A 779 7.07 -26.55 34.79
CA LEU A 779 8.38 -26.05 34.38
C LEU A 779 8.83 -24.87 35.25
N ILE A 780 7.93 -23.93 35.57
CA ILE A 780 8.22 -22.77 36.41
C ILE A 780 8.29 -23.17 37.88
N GLY A 781 7.20 -23.72 38.44
CA GLY A 781 7.06 -23.98 39.88
C GLY A 781 8.06 -25.00 40.43
N THR A 782 8.43 -25.99 39.61
CA THR A 782 9.29 -27.11 40.04
C THR A 782 10.70 -27.02 39.44
N HIS A 783 10.81 -26.98 38.10
CA HIS A 783 12.11 -27.17 37.44
C HIS A 783 12.95 -25.90 37.37
N LEU A 784 12.33 -24.74 37.14
CA LEU A 784 13.01 -23.45 37.15
C LEU A 784 13.47 -23.09 38.57
N ALA A 785 12.67 -23.40 39.60
CA ALA A 785 13.10 -23.24 41.00
C ALA A 785 14.42 -23.95 41.30
N ARG A 786 14.55 -25.21 40.84
CA ARG A 786 15.79 -25.99 41.01
C ARG A 786 16.98 -25.38 40.26
N LEU A 787 16.75 -24.87 39.05
CA LEU A 787 17.79 -24.19 38.26
C LEU A 787 18.27 -22.92 38.97
N VAL A 788 17.33 -22.07 39.40
CA VAL A 788 17.62 -20.79 40.06
C VAL A 788 18.46 -20.99 41.32
N ALA A 789 18.17 -22.02 42.12
CA ALA A 789 18.94 -22.36 43.31
C ALA A 789 20.40 -22.78 43.01
N GLN A 790 20.71 -23.17 41.77
CA GLN A 790 22.05 -23.58 41.35
C GLN A 790 22.81 -22.47 40.59
N LEU A 791 22.19 -21.31 40.34
CA LEU A 791 22.85 -20.23 39.61
C LEU A 791 24.00 -19.61 40.45
N PRO A 792 25.19 -19.40 39.85
CA PRO A 792 26.34 -18.87 40.57
C PRO A 792 26.15 -17.41 40.95
N ASP A 793 26.48 -17.06 42.20
CA ASP A 793 26.39 -15.70 42.75
C ASP A 793 24.97 -15.10 42.79
N ALA A 794 23.94 -15.95 42.76
CA ALA A 794 22.52 -15.57 42.82
C ALA A 794 22.19 -14.39 41.87
N PRO A 795 22.40 -14.55 40.54
CA PRO A 795 22.23 -13.47 39.59
C PRO A 795 20.75 -13.10 39.47
N GLU A 796 20.49 -11.87 39.00
CA GLU A 796 19.13 -11.48 38.62
C GLU A 796 18.65 -12.35 37.46
N TRP A 797 17.39 -12.77 37.52
CA TRP A 797 16.78 -13.57 36.47
C TRP A 797 15.30 -13.23 36.37
N TRP A 798 14.76 -13.37 35.17
CA TRP A 798 13.34 -13.22 34.95
C TRP A 798 12.90 -14.05 33.77
N PHE A 799 11.60 -14.36 33.73
CA PHE A 799 11.02 -15.08 32.62
C PHE A 799 9.79 -14.38 32.05
N VAL A 800 9.41 -14.80 30.85
CA VAL A 800 8.11 -14.51 30.24
C VAL A 800 7.67 -15.74 29.46
N ARG A 801 6.38 -16.06 29.52
CA ARG A 801 5.76 -17.07 28.66
C ARG A 801 5.50 -16.43 27.30
N TYR A 802 5.80 -17.12 26.21
CA TYR A 802 5.78 -16.55 24.87
C TYR A 802 5.01 -17.42 23.89
N ARG A 803 4.15 -16.78 23.10
CA ARG A 803 3.40 -17.34 21.96
C ARG A 803 3.44 -16.35 20.82
N THR A 804 3.80 -16.82 19.64
CA THR A 804 3.85 -16.00 18.42
C THR A 804 3.49 -16.87 17.21
N PRO A 805 2.83 -16.33 16.16
CA PRO A 805 2.47 -17.10 14.98
C PRO A 805 3.67 -17.74 14.26
N HIS A 806 4.87 -17.22 14.47
CA HIS A 806 6.08 -17.60 13.72
C HIS A 806 7.01 -18.57 14.47
N ASP A 807 6.65 -19.00 15.68
CA ASP A 807 7.48 -19.88 16.48
C ASP A 807 6.62 -20.74 17.42
N LEU A 808 7.17 -21.87 17.88
CA LEU A 808 6.49 -22.71 18.86
C LEU A 808 6.43 -22.01 20.23
N ASP A 809 5.41 -22.33 21.01
CA ASP A 809 5.26 -21.82 22.38
C ASP A 809 6.52 -22.13 23.22
N HIS A 810 6.98 -21.13 23.97
CA HIS A 810 8.22 -21.23 24.73
C HIS A 810 8.27 -20.31 25.94
N LEU A 811 9.09 -20.69 26.92
CA LEU A 811 9.51 -19.81 28.01
C LEU A 811 10.77 -19.06 27.57
N ARG A 812 10.80 -17.73 27.71
CA ARG A 812 12.08 -16.98 27.61
C ARG A 812 12.61 -16.75 29.01
N LEU A 813 13.73 -17.39 29.34
CA LEU A 813 14.47 -17.19 30.58
C LEU A 813 15.66 -16.26 30.31
N ARG A 814 15.80 -15.21 31.11
CA ARG A 814 16.90 -14.27 31.04
C ARG A 814 17.65 -14.28 32.36
N ILE A 815 18.96 -14.48 32.32
CA ILE A 815 19.85 -14.53 33.48
C ILE A 815 20.93 -13.46 33.31
N ARG A 816 21.10 -12.59 34.30
CA ARG A 816 22.07 -11.50 34.26
C ARG A 816 23.49 -12.05 34.39
N THR A 817 24.39 -11.57 33.54
CA THR A 817 25.80 -11.98 33.52
C THR A 817 26.71 -10.76 33.62
N ARG A 818 27.68 -10.81 34.52
CA ARG A 818 28.59 -9.69 34.82
C ARG A 818 30.00 -9.88 34.23
N SER A 819 30.31 -11.08 33.75
CA SER A 819 31.58 -11.39 33.10
C SER A 819 31.41 -12.47 32.03
N PRO A 820 32.31 -12.57 31.03
CA PRO A 820 32.31 -13.66 30.06
C PRO A 820 32.38 -15.05 30.71
N GLY A 821 33.12 -15.18 31.82
CA GLY A 821 33.21 -16.44 32.58
C GLY A 821 31.87 -16.84 33.20
N GLN A 822 31.14 -15.88 33.80
CA GLN A 822 29.80 -16.15 34.32
C GLN A 822 28.82 -16.50 33.20
N TYR A 823 28.92 -15.85 32.04
CA TYR A 823 28.09 -16.18 30.86
C TYR A 823 28.31 -17.64 30.42
N ALA A 824 29.56 -18.07 30.30
CA ALA A 824 29.90 -19.44 29.94
C ALA A 824 29.36 -20.46 30.96
N ALA A 825 29.58 -20.20 32.26
CA ALA A 825 29.10 -21.07 33.34
C ALA A 825 27.55 -21.19 33.36
N CYS A 826 26.83 -20.07 33.22
CA CYS A 826 25.37 -20.09 33.15
C CYS A 826 24.87 -20.82 31.90
N THR A 827 25.55 -20.65 30.75
CA THR A 827 25.21 -21.36 29.50
C THR A 827 25.33 -22.87 29.67
N GLU A 828 26.44 -23.36 30.25
CA GLU A 828 26.65 -24.78 30.51
C GLU A 828 25.61 -25.35 31.49
N LEU A 829 25.30 -24.61 32.55
CA LEU A 829 24.28 -25.00 33.53
C LEU A 829 22.89 -25.11 32.89
N VAL A 830 22.46 -24.10 32.14
CA VAL A 830 21.15 -24.10 31.44
C VAL A 830 21.10 -25.23 30.40
N ALA A 831 22.19 -25.50 29.68
CA ALA A 831 22.24 -26.59 28.71
C ALA A 831 22.09 -27.97 29.38
N ARG A 832 22.76 -28.21 30.52
CA ARG A 832 22.61 -29.45 31.28
C ARG A 832 21.20 -29.61 31.85
N TRP A 833 20.65 -28.54 32.43
CA TRP A 833 19.27 -28.52 32.93
C TRP A 833 18.26 -28.85 31.82
N ALA A 834 18.37 -28.17 30.67
CA ALA A 834 17.51 -28.44 29.51
C ALA A 834 17.67 -29.87 28.97
N THR A 835 18.88 -30.45 29.03
CA THR A 835 19.10 -31.86 28.65
C THR A 835 18.34 -32.81 29.58
N GLY A 836 18.29 -32.53 30.88
CA GLY A 836 17.46 -33.28 31.84
C GLY A 836 15.97 -33.21 31.47
N LEU A 837 15.46 -32.00 31.25
CA LEU A 837 14.06 -31.77 30.85
C LEU A 837 13.67 -32.48 29.54
N ARG A 838 14.58 -32.52 28.55
CA ARG A 838 14.34 -33.26 27.30
C ARG A 838 14.23 -34.76 27.52
N ARG A 839 15.02 -35.34 28.43
CA ARG A 839 14.92 -36.78 28.78
C ARG A 839 13.61 -37.09 29.48
N GLU A 840 13.09 -36.16 30.26
CA GLU A 840 11.80 -36.26 30.96
C GLU A 840 10.60 -35.92 30.06
N GLY A 841 10.82 -35.50 28.80
CA GLY A 841 9.75 -35.16 27.86
C GLY A 841 9.10 -33.79 28.08
N LEU A 842 9.65 -32.95 28.95
CA LEU A 842 9.08 -31.66 29.34
C LEU A 842 9.37 -30.52 28.36
N ILE A 843 10.45 -30.62 27.57
CA ILE A 843 10.80 -29.61 26.55
C ILE A 843 11.24 -30.28 25.26
N SER A 844 11.09 -29.58 24.14
CA SER A 844 11.52 -30.09 22.82
C SER A 844 12.86 -29.52 22.37
N ARG A 845 13.11 -28.22 22.62
CA ARG A 845 14.25 -27.46 22.08
C ARG A 845 14.71 -26.36 23.06
N LEU A 846 16.00 -26.07 23.04
CA LEU A 846 16.64 -24.92 23.70
C LEU A 846 17.34 -24.05 22.65
N VAL A 847 17.17 -22.73 22.71
CA VAL A 847 17.88 -21.76 21.86
C VAL A 847 18.43 -20.64 22.72
N PHE A 848 19.71 -20.29 22.56
CA PHE A 848 20.27 -19.05 23.10
C PHE A 848 20.17 -17.95 22.05
N ASP A 849 19.54 -16.83 22.40
CA ASP A 849 19.13 -15.81 21.45
C ASP A 849 19.47 -14.40 21.95
N THR A 850 19.48 -13.42 21.05
CA THR A 850 19.74 -12.01 21.37
C THR A 850 18.63 -11.45 22.25
N TYR A 851 19.00 -10.78 23.34
CA TYR A 851 18.05 -10.00 24.12
C TYR A 851 17.97 -8.57 23.57
N THR A 852 16.82 -8.24 22.99
CA THR A 852 16.48 -6.87 22.56
C THR A 852 15.69 -6.17 23.68
N PRO A 853 16.23 -5.14 24.35
CA PRO A 853 15.51 -4.44 25.39
C PRO A 853 14.39 -3.54 24.83
N GLU A 854 13.24 -3.51 25.52
CA GLU A 854 12.06 -2.73 25.13
C GLU A 854 12.17 -1.25 25.59
N ILE A 855 13.18 -0.55 25.08
CA ILE A 855 13.55 0.82 25.48
C ILE A 855 12.39 1.80 25.28
N GLY A 856 11.61 1.66 24.19
CA GLY A 856 10.45 2.50 23.91
C GLY A 856 9.33 2.37 24.95
N ARG A 857 9.22 1.20 25.60
CA ARG A 857 8.18 0.89 26.58
C ARG A 857 8.59 1.22 28.01
N TYR A 858 9.83 0.93 28.39
CA TYR A 858 10.31 1.05 29.77
C TYR A 858 11.36 2.15 29.99
N GLY A 859 11.60 2.97 28.97
CA GLY A 859 12.55 4.08 28.99
C GLY A 859 14.00 3.62 28.83
N PRO A 860 14.93 4.52 28.48
CA PRO A 860 16.34 4.18 28.30
C PRO A 860 17.15 4.16 29.60
N GLY A 861 18.37 3.60 29.52
CA GLY A 861 19.39 3.78 30.54
C GLY A 861 19.02 3.21 31.92
N SER A 862 19.01 4.06 32.94
CA SER A 862 18.70 3.67 34.33
C SER A 862 17.22 3.28 34.53
N ALA A 863 16.31 3.85 33.74
CA ALA A 863 14.89 3.48 33.77
C ALA A 863 14.71 2.01 33.39
N LEU A 864 15.26 1.61 32.23
CA LEU A 864 15.28 0.21 31.78
C LEU A 864 15.86 -0.74 32.82
N ARG A 865 17.03 -0.40 33.40
CA ARG A 865 17.67 -1.25 34.43
C ARG A 865 16.78 -1.45 35.65
N SER A 866 15.95 -0.47 35.98
CA SER A 866 15.03 -0.55 37.11
C SER A 866 13.76 -1.33 36.75
N ALA A 867 13.26 -1.18 35.52
CA ALA A 867 12.22 -2.05 35.00
C ALA A 867 12.65 -3.52 34.95
N GLU A 868 13.89 -3.82 34.55
CA GLU A 868 14.46 -5.17 34.61
C GLU A 868 14.53 -5.73 36.05
N ALA A 869 14.80 -4.87 37.04
CA ALA A 869 14.74 -5.25 38.46
C ALA A 869 13.30 -5.59 38.88
N VAL A 870 12.32 -4.79 38.44
CA VAL A 870 10.88 -5.10 38.62
C VAL A 870 10.53 -6.45 37.97
N PHE A 871 11.02 -6.74 36.76
CA PHE A 871 10.77 -8.03 36.09
C PHE A 871 11.35 -9.21 36.87
N THR A 872 12.53 -9.01 37.48
CA THR A 872 13.19 -9.99 38.34
C THR A 872 12.39 -10.24 39.61
N ALA A 873 11.97 -9.17 40.30
CA ALA A 873 11.17 -9.28 41.50
C ALA A 873 9.79 -9.90 41.25
N ASP A 874 9.14 -9.54 40.13
CA ASP A 874 7.85 -10.11 39.75
C ASP A 874 7.93 -11.57 39.30
N SER A 875 9.04 -11.98 38.66
CA SER A 875 9.30 -13.40 38.36
C SER A 875 9.51 -14.23 39.62
N ALA A 876 10.24 -13.69 40.61
CA ALA A 876 10.39 -14.34 41.91
C ALA A 876 9.05 -14.44 42.67
N TYR A 877 8.20 -13.42 42.58
CA TYR A 877 6.84 -13.45 43.15
C TYR A 877 5.99 -14.54 42.49
N ALA A 878 5.97 -14.61 41.16
CA ALA A 878 5.21 -15.63 40.43
C ALA A 878 5.69 -17.05 40.76
N LEU A 879 7.01 -17.25 40.85
CA LEU A 879 7.59 -18.53 41.25
C LEU A 879 7.15 -18.95 42.67
N ALA A 880 7.29 -18.05 43.65
CA ALA A 880 6.90 -18.33 45.03
C ALA A 880 5.39 -18.56 45.18
N ALA A 881 4.58 -17.82 44.41
CA ALA A 881 3.13 -18.00 44.37
C ALA A 881 2.76 -19.40 43.84
N LEU A 882 3.32 -19.83 42.72
CA LEU A 882 3.06 -21.15 42.12
C LEU A 882 3.49 -22.30 43.05
N GLN A 883 4.54 -22.11 43.86
CA GLN A 883 4.98 -23.11 44.85
C GLN A 883 4.07 -23.16 46.10
N SER A 884 3.38 -22.06 46.43
CA SER A 884 2.59 -21.95 47.65
C SER A 884 1.13 -22.41 47.49
N LEU A 885 0.64 -22.60 46.27
CA LEU A 885 -0.76 -22.94 45.94
C LEU A 885 -1.17 -24.40 46.26
N GLY A 886 -0.38 -25.14 47.05
CA GLY A 886 -0.60 -26.58 47.30
C GLY A 886 -1.45 -26.95 48.52
N ALA A 887 -1.94 -26.02 49.35
CA ALA A 887 -2.53 -26.35 50.66
C ALA A 887 -3.91 -25.75 51.02
N ASP A 888 -4.40 -24.68 50.36
CA ASP A 888 -5.79 -24.18 50.43
C ASP A 888 -6.05 -23.25 49.21
N PRO A 889 -7.25 -23.20 48.57
CA PRO A 889 -7.38 -22.73 47.19
C PRO A 889 -7.61 -21.22 47.15
N ILE A 890 -6.53 -20.43 47.22
CA ILE A 890 -6.58 -19.08 46.67
C ILE A 890 -6.71 -19.23 45.15
N ASP A 891 -7.81 -18.72 44.59
CA ASP A 891 -8.01 -18.74 43.15
C ASP A 891 -6.90 -17.91 42.47
N GLY A 892 -6.28 -18.48 41.45
CA GLY A 892 -5.17 -17.83 40.72
C GLY A 892 -5.56 -16.47 40.13
N ARG A 893 -6.83 -16.27 39.73
CA ARG A 893 -7.35 -15.00 39.22
C ARG A 893 -7.47 -13.96 40.32
N ALA A 894 -7.91 -14.36 41.52
CA ALA A 894 -7.92 -13.48 42.68
C ALA A 894 -6.50 -13.07 43.07
N LEU A 895 -5.54 -14.01 43.08
CA LEU A 895 -4.14 -13.70 43.38
C LEU A 895 -3.49 -12.78 42.34
N ALA A 896 -3.76 -13.00 41.04
CA ALA A 896 -3.31 -12.13 39.97
C ALA A 896 -3.89 -10.72 40.11
N ALA A 897 -5.19 -10.60 40.38
CA ALA A 897 -5.84 -9.31 40.60
C ALA A 897 -5.23 -8.55 41.79
N VAL A 898 -4.97 -9.22 42.92
CA VAL A 898 -4.29 -8.63 44.08
C VAL A 898 -2.88 -8.15 43.71
N GLY A 899 -2.13 -8.96 42.95
CA GLY A 899 -0.81 -8.58 42.45
C GLY A 899 -0.86 -7.35 41.54
N MET A 900 -1.87 -7.24 40.66
CA MET A 900 -2.10 -6.05 39.83
C MET A 900 -2.36 -4.80 40.70
N VAL A 901 -3.20 -4.92 41.73
CA VAL A 901 -3.45 -3.83 42.68
C VAL A 901 -2.16 -3.41 43.39
N ASP A 902 -1.38 -4.36 43.88
CA ASP A 902 -0.13 -4.09 44.58
C ASP A 902 0.90 -3.40 43.66
N ILE A 903 0.98 -3.79 42.38
CA ILE A 903 1.87 -3.16 41.40
C ILE A 903 1.50 -1.69 41.19
N VAL A 904 0.21 -1.42 40.96
CA VAL A 904 -0.27 -0.05 40.70
C VAL A 904 -0.08 0.83 41.94
N ARG A 905 -0.36 0.31 43.14
CA ARG A 905 -0.15 1.03 44.41
C ARG A 905 1.32 1.29 44.70
N ALA A 906 2.22 0.36 44.36
CA ALA A 906 3.65 0.56 44.58
C ALA A 906 4.25 1.58 43.59
N LEU A 907 3.75 1.66 42.36
CA LEU A 907 4.25 2.60 41.36
C LEU A 907 3.67 4.01 41.51
N LEU A 908 2.37 4.15 41.79
CA LEU A 908 1.68 5.45 41.89
C LEU A 908 1.51 5.96 43.32
N GLY A 909 1.69 5.09 44.31
CA GLY A 909 1.24 5.34 45.68
C GLY A 909 -0.15 4.75 45.94
N PRO A 910 -0.51 4.55 47.22
CA PRO A 910 -1.67 3.75 47.62
C PRO A 910 -3.00 4.34 47.11
N ASP A 911 -3.25 5.63 47.33
CA ASP A 911 -4.55 6.25 46.99
C ASP A 911 -4.67 6.55 45.49
N GLU A 912 -3.57 7.03 44.89
CA GLU A 912 -3.52 7.33 43.45
C GLU A 912 -3.66 6.05 42.64
N GLY A 913 -3.03 4.97 43.07
CA GLY A 913 -3.16 3.68 42.41
C GLY A 913 -4.58 3.12 42.41
N MET A 914 -5.30 3.25 43.53
CA MET A 914 -6.70 2.81 43.62
C MET A 914 -7.63 3.68 42.78
N ARG A 915 -7.39 5.00 42.73
CA ARG A 915 -8.10 5.92 41.82
C ARG A 915 -7.86 5.56 40.36
N TRP A 916 -6.61 5.28 40.00
CA TRP A 916 -6.23 4.88 38.64
C TRP A 916 -7.00 3.63 38.19
N LEU A 917 -7.00 2.56 39.02
CA LEU A 917 -7.73 1.32 38.72
C LEU A 917 -9.25 1.53 38.61
N THR A 918 -9.82 2.38 39.46
CA THR A 918 -11.26 2.69 39.46
C THR A 918 -11.68 3.39 38.16
N ASN A 919 -10.86 4.35 37.73
CA ASN A 919 -11.10 5.17 36.55
C ASN A 919 -10.72 4.46 35.24
N ARG A 920 -9.97 3.36 35.29
CA ARG A 920 -9.58 2.62 34.10
C ARG A 920 -10.77 1.80 33.56
N PRO A 921 -11.21 2.02 32.31
CA PRO A 921 -12.27 1.22 31.71
C PRO A 921 -11.77 -0.21 31.46
N VAL A 922 -12.52 -1.20 31.94
CA VAL A 922 -12.28 -2.62 31.65
C VAL A 922 -13.59 -3.22 31.15
N PRO A 923 -13.60 -3.95 30.02
CA PRO A 923 -14.82 -4.58 29.51
C PRO A 923 -15.48 -5.47 30.58
N PRO A 924 -16.81 -5.54 30.64
CA PRO A 924 -17.51 -6.37 31.61
C PRO A 924 -17.19 -7.84 31.37
N ALA A 925 -16.70 -8.53 32.39
CA ALA A 925 -16.39 -9.96 32.35
C ALA A 925 -17.34 -10.71 33.29
N HIS A 926 -17.73 -11.92 32.91
CA HIS A 926 -18.49 -12.80 33.81
C HIS A 926 -17.52 -13.39 34.82
N VAL A 927 -17.74 -13.13 36.11
CA VAL A 927 -16.85 -13.57 37.18
C VAL A 927 -17.66 -14.22 38.29
N ASP A 928 -17.21 -15.39 38.75
CA ASP A 928 -17.77 -16.07 39.90
C ASP A 928 -17.70 -15.18 41.15
N ARG A 929 -18.80 -15.16 41.92
CA ARG A 929 -18.92 -14.29 43.10
C ARG A 929 -17.90 -14.62 44.18
N GLY A 930 -17.59 -15.90 44.40
CA GLY A 930 -16.61 -16.34 45.39
C GLY A 930 -15.21 -15.84 45.05
N VAL A 931 -14.81 -15.87 43.78
CA VAL A 931 -13.51 -15.35 43.32
C VAL A 931 -13.45 -13.82 43.49
N SER A 932 -14.56 -13.12 43.23
CA SER A 932 -14.64 -11.67 43.45
C SER A 932 -14.53 -11.30 44.93
N ASP A 933 -15.23 -12.02 45.81
CA ASP A 933 -15.21 -11.74 47.25
C ASP A 933 -13.82 -12.06 47.84
N GLN A 934 -13.18 -13.15 47.37
CA GLN A 934 -11.82 -13.51 47.74
C GLN A 934 -10.80 -12.43 47.32
N ALA A 935 -10.89 -11.90 46.09
CA ALA A 935 -10.01 -10.83 45.63
C ALA A 935 -10.17 -9.54 46.47
N ILE A 936 -11.42 -9.15 46.77
CA ILE A 936 -11.72 -7.97 47.60
C ILE A 936 -11.14 -8.15 49.01
N ASP A 937 -11.35 -9.31 49.64
CA ASP A 937 -10.84 -9.59 50.98
C ASP A 937 -9.31 -9.57 51.04
N LEU A 938 -8.64 -10.16 50.05
CA LEU A 938 -7.18 -10.14 49.94
C LEU A 938 -6.61 -8.72 49.72
N VAL A 939 -7.29 -7.88 48.93
CA VAL A 939 -6.89 -6.48 48.73
C VAL A 939 -7.04 -5.68 50.03
N ARG A 940 -8.09 -5.93 50.83
CA ARG A 940 -8.30 -5.29 52.15
C ARG A 940 -7.19 -5.64 53.13
N ARG A 941 -6.71 -6.89 53.12
CA ARG A 941 -5.58 -7.34 53.94
C ARG A 941 -4.29 -6.73 53.40
N ALA A 942 -3.91 -5.56 53.88
CA ALA A 942 -2.83 -4.76 53.27
C ALA A 942 -1.40 -5.33 53.43
N THR A 943 -1.18 -6.38 54.23
CA THR A 943 0.16 -6.93 54.49
C THR A 943 0.24 -8.42 54.14
N PRO A 944 1.42 -8.93 53.71
CA PRO A 944 1.63 -10.36 53.46
C PRO A 944 1.21 -11.26 54.63
N ARG A 945 1.51 -10.83 55.87
CA ARG A 945 1.14 -11.57 57.09
C ARG A 945 -0.38 -11.66 57.25
N ALA A 946 -1.12 -10.57 57.01
CA ALA A 946 -2.58 -10.57 57.07
C ALA A 946 -3.21 -11.46 55.97
N ARG A 947 -2.55 -11.54 54.80
CA ARG A 947 -2.94 -12.42 53.69
C ARG A 947 -2.57 -13.89 53.89
N GLY A 948 -1.85 -14.23 54.97
CA GLY A 948 -1.39 -15.60 55.24
C GLY A 948 -0.29 -16.08 54.30
N TRP A 949 0.48 -15.17 53.68
CA TRP A 949 1.55 -15.54 52.76
C TRP A 949 2.78 -16.04 53.51
N GLY A 950 3.41 -17.11 53.00
CA GLY A 950 4.69 -17.62 53.52
C GLY A 950 5.86 -16.67 53.25
N ASP A 951 6.97 -16.88 53.95
CA ASP A 951 8.13 -15.97 53.95
C ASP A 951 8.69 -15.68 52.54
N ALA A 952 8.79 -16.70 51.68
CA ALA A 952 9.31 -16.55 50.33
C ALA A 952 8.42 -15.61 49.47
N LEU A 953 7.10 -15.78 49.54
CA LEU A 953 6.14 -14.94 48.82
C LEU A 953 6.09 -13.51 49.39
N ALA A 954 6.17 -13.37 50.71
CA ALA A 954 6.22 -12.07 51.39
C ALA A 954 7.49 -11.28 51.03
N GLN A 955 8.66 -11.94 50.99
CA GLN A 955 9.92 -11.31 50.59
C GLN A 955 9.90 -10.87 49.12
N ALA A 956 9.41 -11.73 48.22
CA ALA A 956 9.30 -11.41 46.80
C ALA A 956 8.34 -10.24 46.55
N TRP A 957 7.21 -10.20 47.27
CA TRP A 957 6.28 -9.08 47.23
C TRP A 957 6.92 -7.76 47.69
N HIS A 958 7.63 -7.78 48.82
CA HIS A 958 8.29 -6.59 49.36
C HIS A 958 9.35 -6.06 48.39
N ARG A 959 10.19 -6.94 47.84
CA ARG A 959 11.21 -6.58 46.85
C ARG A 959 10.58 -5.94 45.61
N ARG A 960 9.48 -6.51 45.09
CA ARG A 960 8.75 -5.95 43.94
C ARG A 960 8.24 -4.54 44.23
N ALA A 961 7.70 -4.30 45.43
CA ALA A 961 7.23 -2.98 45.83
C ALA A 961 8.37 -1.94 45.87
N VAL A 962 9.53 -2.32 46.43
CA VAL A 962 10.73 -1.45 46.46
C VAL A 962 11.25 -1.16 45.05
N ASP A 963 11.38 -2.18 44.20
CA ASP A 963 11.88 -2.02 42.83
C ASP A 963 10.93 -1.17 41.96
N LEU A 964 9.61 -1.26 42.19
CA LEU A 964 8.61 -0.39 41.54
C LEU A 964 8.76 1.06 41.97
N ALA A 965 8.94 1.33 43.27
CA ALA A 965 9.17 2.69 43.76
C ALA A 965 10.45 3.30 43.17
N LEU A 966 11.55 2.53 43.14
CA LEU A 966 12.81 2.95 42.51
C LEU A 966 12.67 3.15 40.99
N TYR A 967 11.84 2.34 40.33
CA TYR A 967 11.55 2.54 38.92
C TYR A 967 10.77 3.84 38.71
N ARG A 968 9.76 4.13 39.52
CA ARG A 968 8.99 5.38 39.46
C ARG A 968 9.89 6.62 39.54
N GLU A 969 10.89 6.61 40.43
CA GLU A 969 11.87 7.70 40.56
C GLU A 969 12.74 7.91 39.30
N ARG A 970 12.85 6.91 38.43
CA ARG A 970 13.72 6.91 37.25
C ARG A 970 12.97 7.03 35.93
N ILE A 971 11.64 6.94 35.94
CA ILE A 971 10.79 7.20 34.77
C ILE A 971 10.82 8.70 34.49
N ALA A 972 11.14 9.07 33.25
CA ALA A 972 11.12 10.48 32.83
C ALA A 972 9.66 10.99 32.73
N GLU A 973 9.45 12.27 33.03
CA GLU A 973 8.12 12.92 32.90
C GLU A 973 7.54 12.82 31.48
N SER A 974 8.40 12.72 30.46
CA SER A 974 8.01 12.57 29.07
C SER A 974 7.51 11.16 28.72
N MET A 975 7.48 10.21 29.65
CA MET A 975 6.98 8.86 29.38
C MET A 975 5.49 8.74 29.72
N ASP A 976 4.77 7.96 28.92
CA ASP A 976 3.38 7.59 29.19
C ASP A 976 3.33 6.54 30.30
N LEU A 977 3.06 7.00 31.52
CA LEU A 977 2.97 6.16 32.71
C LEU A 977 1.83 5.15 32.64
N ASP A 978 0.73 5.48 31.97
CA ASP A 978 -0.40 4.56 31.80
C ASP A 978 0.03 3.39 30.92
N SER A 979 0.72 3.65 29.81
CA SER A 979 1.25 2.60 28.93
C SER A 979 2.28 1.70 29.63
N VAL A 980 3.13 2.29 30.49
CA VAL A 980 4.06 1.53 31.34
C VAL A 980 3.30 0.61 32.30
N LEU A 981 2.29 1.14 33.00
CA LEU A 981 1.47 0.36 33.93
C LEU A 981 0.74 -0.77 33.23
N GLU A 982 0.07 -0.49 32.12
CA GLU A 982 -0.63 -1.50 31.32
C GLU A 982 0.29 -2.66 30.93
N SER A 983 1.52 -2.33 30.55
CA SER A 983 2.56 -3.30 30.21
C SER A 983 3.04 -4.12 31.42
N LEU A 984 3.21 -3.49 32.59
CA LEU A 984 3.58 -4.18 33.83
C LEU A 984 2.48 -5.15 34.28
N LEU A 985 1.21 -4.71 34.20
CA LEU A 985 0.05 -5.54 34.54
C LEU A 985 -0.07 -6.75 33.60
N HIS A 986 0.15 -6.53 32.31
CA HIS A 986 0.17 -7.60 31.32
C HIS A 986 1.29 -8.62 31.61
N LEU A 987 2.52 -8.16 31.89
CA LEU A 987 3.63 -9.06 32.21
C LEU A 987 3.41 -9.81 33.53
N HIS A 988 2.76 -9.20 34.53
CA HIS A 988 2.42 -9.87 35.77
C HIS A 988 1.44 -11.02 35.55
N HIS A 989 0.35 -10.77 34.81
CA HIS A 989 -0.60 -11.81 34.42
C HIS A 989 0.10 -12.91 33.61
N ASN A 990 0.95 -12.53 32.65
CA ASN A 990 1.72 -13.48 31.83
C ASN A 990 2.52 -14.46 32.69
N ARG A 991 3.27 -13.97 33.68
CA ARG A 991 4.15 -14.82 34.51
C ARG A 991 3.36 -15.76 35.40
N LEU A 992 2.27 -15.28 35.99
CA LEU A 992 1.49 -16.03 36.97
C LEU A 992 0.46 -16.97 36.32
N ARG A 993 -0.29 -16.49 35.32
CA ARG A 993 -1.49 -17.13 34.76
C ARG A 993 -1.33 -17.64 33.34
N GLY A 994 -0.48 -17.02 32.54
CA GLY A 994 -0.28 -17.45 31.15
C GLY A 994 -0.70 -16.42 30.11
N LEU A 995 -1.00 -16.89 28.91
CA LEU A 995 -1.20 -16.07 27.71
C LEU A 995 -2.68 -15.93 27.32
N ASP A 996 -3.60 -16.37 28.19
CA ASP A 996 -5.03 -16.30 27.93
C ASP A 996 -5.53 -14.85 28.15
N ARG A 997 -5.93 -14.20 27.04
CA ARG A 997 -6.43 -12.82 27.04
C ARG A 997 -7.75 -12.66 27.78
N GLU A 998 -8.60 -13.69 27.76
CA GLU A 998 -9.88 -13.66 28.46
C GLU A 998 -9.66 -13.79 29.98
N ASP A 999 -8.73 -14.66 30.40
CA ASP A 999 -8.30 -14.74 31.79
C ASP A 999 -7.66 -13.42 32.27
N GLU A 1000 -6.85 -12.75 31.42
CA GLU A 1000 -6.27 -11.43 31.73
C GLU A 1000 -7.36 -10.38 31.93
N ARG A 1001 -8.37 -10.36 31.04
CA ARG A 1001 -9.52 -9.45 31.11
C ARG A 1001 -10.30 -9.64 32.41
N ILE A 1002 -10.53 -10.90 32.82
CA ILE A 1002 -11.17 -11.23 34.10
C ILE A 1002 -10.33 -10.71 35.28
N CYS A 1003 -9.01 -10.94 35.28
CA CYS A 1003 -8.12 -10.47 36.35
C CYS A 1003 -8.11 -8.94 36.47
N ARG A 1004 -8.07 -8.23 35.34
CA ARG A 1004 -8.17 -6.75 35.30
C ARG A 1004 -9.51 -6.27 35.82
N HIS A 1005 -10.60 -6.94 35.47
CA HIS A 1005 -11.94 -6.62 35.96
C HIS A 1005 -12.04 -6.80 37.48
N LEU A 1006 -11.46 -7.89 38.02
CA LEU A 1006 -11.37 -8.15 39.45
C LEU A 1006 -10.54 -7.10 40.21
N ALA A 1007 -9.39 -6.69 39.65
CA ALA A 1007 -8.55 -5.65 40.23
C ALA A 1007 -9.30 -4.30 40.33
N ARG A 1008 -10.00 -3.93 39.25
CA ARG A 1008 -10.87 -2.74 39.23
C ARG A 1008 -12.01 -2.84 40.24
N ARG A 1009 -12.72 -3.98 40.29
CA ARG A 1009 -13.81 -4.18 41.27
C ARG A 1009 -13.31 -4.07 42.71
N SER A 1010 -12.12 -4.59 42.99
CA SER A 1010 -11.48 -4.47 44.30
C SER A 1010 -11.14 -3.01 44.64
N ALA A 1011 -10.70 -2.23 43.65
CA ALA A 1011 -10.46 -0.79 43.81
C ALA A 1011 -11.75 0.00 44.07
N VAL A 1012 -12.82 -0.29 43.34
CA VAL A 1012 -14.15 0.31 43.56
C VAL A 1012 -14.68 -0.04 44.96
N ALA A 1013 -14.56 -1.30 45.38
CA ALA A 1013 -15.01 -1.75 46.69
C ALA A 1013 -14.22 -1.12 47.84
N TRP A 1014 -12.92 -0.85 47.63
CA TRP A 1014 -12.08 -0.10 48.57
C TRP A 1014 -12.49 1.37 48.66
N ALA A 1015 -12.77 2.02 47.52
CA ALA A 1015 -13.19 3.43 47.49
C ALA A 1015 -14.58 3.66 48.09
N ALA A 1016 -15.47 2.67 48.02
CA ALA A 1016 -16.81 2.71 48.61
C ALA A 1016 -16.83 2.46 50.14
N TRP A 1017 -15.69 2.14 50.75
CA TRP A 1017 -15.60 1.85 52.17
C TRP A 1017 -15.44 3.15 52.98
N PRO A 1018 -16.35 3.49 53.91
CA PRO A 1018 -16.14 4.59 54.85
C PRO A 1018 -15.07 4.16 55.85
N GLY A 1019 -13.89 4.78 55.76
CA GLY A 1019 -12.73 4.37 56.55
C GLY A 1019 -12.94 4.46 58.06
N GLU A 1020 -12.52 3.42 58.79
CA GLU A 1020 -11.95 3.60 60.12
C GLU A 1020 -10.43 3.68 59.96
N SER A 1021 -9.90 4.87 60.26
CA SER A 1021 -8.48 5.29 60.28
C SER A 1021 -7.85 5.70 58.93
N ARG A 1022 -7.93 7.02 58.67
CA ARG A 1022 -6.84 7.78 58.05
C ARG A 1022 -5.64 7.85 58.99
#